data_AF-E4YFN3-F1
#
_entry.id   AF-E4YFN3-F1
#
_cell.length_a   1.000
_cell.length_b   1.000
_cell.length_c   1.000
_cell.angle_alpha   90.00
_cell.angle_beta   90.00
_cell.angle_gamma   90.00
#
_symmetry.space_group_name_H-M   'P 1'
#
loop_
_entity.id
_entity.type
_entity.pdbx_description
1 polymer ?
#
loop_
_entity_poly.entity_id
_entity_poly.type
_entity_poly.pdbx_seq_one_letter_code
_entity_poly.pdbx_strand_id
1 'polypeptide(L)'
;MLFDNPWNCDCQLKWLADYFDSSRTRALRAKCAGPGNKAGTLLQNLNKSDLKCSRYEEHSVSTCDVKCPRGCSCDARSGGVRCIGQNWSSVNFPFPSFMTSLDLSNNKLRELPKSLSRYALKELILINNQLELSVDMFKEFKMLEILKLDGNNIESLPQFAFSGLTNLKELSLRNNEISCIANDTFTPFDMHKLSRLDLYENNLQEIGDGTLQQLSTLEYFNILNNPVNCNCLFQSTAKYMQSMQKQIAFSSPKCNEPQYLEGFYILDIPLSDLKCAPGETDHVKCQTGSKCPRKCHCNEKTKIVDCSNLQLTTIELEMIPTETKELLLKNNQIESLPELHRFKELELLDLSSNRIRGISPNTFSLPKLKFLMLAGNRIGCLIENSFAGLPNLNMLTLNENRIKKIPESAFPAQVLNSIDRISLSDNELDCDCKLEWLARWIQQEHTETGEAECASPSKLKGLTLLDRQIPAIMRQNCDAAKNDDQCNVCASNPCKNDGKCLNSSSSPFSFQCICPKGFKGNTCEQQAIADPCADSPCFNGICRSGLSDDEPQKYWCDCLTGFGGEHCEEKIDLCAAKSCPADSIGCVDSINAPQCICPEGKLLSLDGCKHEDMCISRKPCKNDGRCIPSLGGYECECPRGWTGKDCDRPQSPCQSADGSPCFNGGVCQVTHSAPLFVCNCPSNFTGQYCELERRYEVYMNDGAQQIQRDERCRNGHSFDKKTDSCRCSNGFSGTQCESIQTISLSEKRSYAKIILPSPSSSSTSVIKTRSSINITLSIRPERKNGIVMYLGDGVKNDFVAVEVISGMVRVRHADIALVIQKSVELDVEHRLEVVINRTALKVKLNEVVVSATKSSATQIIDLLYAKNLFIGGLDSDLFAKARASGHITIESGSFSGCVGKIKVNDKAMFFVGAENLKNVALGCTFRPSCINGASCEHGTCISSKSSRSCKCQTGWTGPLCSVKRVKTECEANCVNGKCITIRGEETCQCSNGYSGKECTIRDPCAGIDCGHGRCQIGRRNKPVCRCQRNYSGDRCELRENNCKLRKHFGSYTYSESNSKYCKIEGIERNWCEGRRIKHSRKQLCHAGYECVEQSEDRLLTLSCNDGSTITKPVPFVKSCSCRRATRQSSFFLS
;
A
#
# COMPACT_ATOMS: atom_id res chain seq x y z
N MET A 1 -18.76 -47.85 17.23
CA MET A 1 -19.70 -47.13 16.36
C MET A 1 -19.15 -47.23 14.95
N LEU A 2 -19.89 -47.77 13.98
CA LEU A 2 -19.37 -48.05 12.63
C LEU A 2 -20.30 -47.55 11.52
N PHE A 3 -21.39 -46.85 11.86
CA PHE A 3 -22.55 -46.77 10.96
C PHE A 3 -22.47 -45.73 9.84
N ASP A 4 -21.69 -44.66 10.01
CA ASP A 4 -21.53 -43.59 9.01
C ASP A 4 -20.27 -43.74 8.13
N ASN A 5 -19.68 -44.94 8.09
CA ASN A 5 -18.52 -45.21 7.23
C ASN A 5 -18.96 -45.88 5.91
N PRO A 6 -18.41 -45.49 4.75
CA PRO A 6 -18.79 -46.06 3.45
C PRO A 6 -18.12 -47.42 3.20
N TRP A 7 -18.54 -48.45 3.92
CA TRP A 7 -17.90 -49.78 3.86
C TRP A 7 -17.99 -50.43 2.48
N ASN A 8 -16.84 -50.78 1.89
CA ASN A 8 -16.81 -51.62 0.70
C ASN A 8 -16.83 -53.11 1.10
N CYS A 9 -18.00 -53.73 1.03
CA CYS A 9 -18.26 -55.08 1.51
C CYS A 9 -17.83 -56.17 0.52
N ASP A 10 -16.53 -56.18 0.23
CA ASP A 10 -15.83 -57.23 -0.51
C ASP A 10 -15.09 -58.20 0.44
N CYS A 11 -14.22 -59.06 -0.12
CA CYS A 11 -13.50 -60.06 0.66
C CYS A 11 -12.53 -59.49 1.73
N GLN A 12 -12.13 -58.22 1.65
CA GLN A 12 -11.24 -57.58 2.63
C GLN A 12 -11.92 -57.31 3.97
N LEU A 13 -13.25 -57.26 4.03
CA LEU A 13 -14.01 -57.13 5.29
C LEU A 13 -14.41 -58.47 5.94
N LYS A 14 -13.93 -59.63 5.43
CA LYS A 14 -14.23 -60.94 6.01
C LYS A 14 -13.88 -61.06 7.50
N TRP A 15 -12.73 -60.52 7.91
CA TRP A 15 -12.29 -60.55 9.31
C TRP A 15 -13.24 -59.81 10.24
N LEU A 16 -13.93 -58.78 9.74
CA LEU A 16 -14.88 -57.98 10.51
C LEU A 16 -16.20 -58.73 10.72
N ALA A 17 -16.62 -59.55 9.74
CA ALA A 17 -17.71 -60.50 9.92
C ALA A 17 -17.36 -61.59 10.95
N ASP A 18 -16.16 -62.21 10.83
CA ASP A 18 -15.66 -63.18 11.81
C ASP A 18 -15.62 -62.60 13.24
N TYR A 19 -15.29 -61.31 13.38
CA TYR A 19 -15.27 -60.59 14.65
C TYR A 19 -16.67 -60.37 15.25
N PHE A 20 -17.70 -60.10 14.45
CA PHE A 20 -19.08 -59.97 14.96
C PHE A 20 -19.69 -61.31 15.37
N ASP A 21 -19.45 -62.37 14.60
CA ASP A 21 -19.91 -63.73 14.93
C ASP A 21 -19.29 -64.25 16.25
N SER A 22 -18.01 -63.95 16.49
CA SER A 22 -17.28 -64.42 17.68
C SER A 22 -17.49 -63.56 18.94
N SER A 23 -17.63 -62.24 18.81
CA SER A 23 -17.63 -61.31 19.96
C SER A 23 -19.00 -61.04 20.60
N ARG A 24 -20.11 -61.55 20.03
CA ARG A 24 -21.50 -61.15 20.33
C ARG A 24 -21.81 -59.65 20.12
N THR A 25 -20.85 -58.86 19.60
CA THR A 25 -21.02 -57.41 19.40
C THR A 25 -21.69 -57.15 18.05
N ARG A 26 -22.81 -56.42 18.04
CA ARG A 26 -23.50 -56.07 16.77
C ARG A 26 -23.09 -54.70 16.25
N ALA A 27 -22.71 -54.63 14.98
CA ALA A 27 -22.57 -53.37 14.23
C ALA A 27 -23.95 -52.81 13.85
N LEU A 28 -24.71 -52.39 14.85
CA LEU A 28 -26.02 -51.76 14.68
C LEU A 28 -25.93 -50.61 13.68
N ARG A 29 -26.78 -50.69 12.64
CA ARG A 29 -26.99 -49.68 11.57
C ARG A 29 -25.85 -49.50 10.56
N ALA A 30 -24.71 -50.19 10.68
CA ALA A 30 -23.63 -50.05 9.69
C ALA A 30 -23.96 -50.74 8.36
N LYS A 31 -23.84 -50.00 7.25
CA LYS A 31 -24.22 -50.45 5.91
C LYS A 31 -23.06 -50.41 4.94
N CYS A 32 -23.10 -51.29 3.95
CA CYS A 32 -22.20 -51.27 2.81
C CYS A 32 -22.52 -50.10 1.87
N ALA A 33 -21.49 -49.38 1.42
CA ALA A 33 -21.60 -48.43 0.30
C ALA A 33 -21.38 -49.11 -1.06
N GLY A 34 -20.64 -50.22 -1.09
CA GLY A 34 -20.40 -51.03 -2.28
C GLY A 34 -19.99 -52.46 -1.93
N PRO A 35 -19.68 -53.32 -2.94
CA PRO A 35 -19.97 -53.11 -4.37
C PRO A 35 -21.49 -53.04 -4.66
N GLY A 36 -21.88 -52.66 -5.88
CA GLY A 36 -23.26 -52.24 -6.20
C GLY A 36 -24.35 -53.29 -5.92
N ASN A 37 -24.04 -54.58 -5.91
CA ASN A 37 -24.95 -55.67 -5.55
C ASN A 37 -25.13 -55.87 -4.02
N LYS A 38 -24.41 -55.09 -3.20
CA LYS A 38 -24.40 -55.13 -1.73
C LYS A 38 -24.63 -53.78 -1.08
N ALA A 39 -24.57 -52.68 -1.84
CA ALA A 39 -24.84 -51.33 -1.35
C ALA A 39 -26.17 -51.27 -0.58
N GLY A 40 -26.20 -50.60 0.57
CA GLY A 40 -27.34 -50.51 1.48
C GLY A 40 -27.52 -51.68 2.45
N THR A 41 -26.87 -52.84 2.23
CA THR A 41 -26.97 -54.02 3.13
C THR A 41 -26.29 -53.73 4.46
N LEU A 42 -26.91 -54.15 5.57
CA LEU A 42 -26.31 -54.05 6.91
C LEU A 42 -25.15 -55.06 7.07
N LEU A 43 -24.01 -54.64 7.60
CA LEU A 43 -22.85 -55.52 7.82
C LEU A 43 -23.18 -56.71 8.73
N GLN A 44 -24.00 -56.49 9.76
CA GLN A 44 -24.49 -57.54 10.68
C GLN A 44 -25.40 -58.60 10.00
N ASN A 45 -25.77 -58.41 8.74
CA ASN A 45 -26.58 -59.35 7.95
C ASN A 45 -25.75 -60.03 6.84
N LEU A 46 -24.43 -59.80 6.77
CA LEU A 46 -23.54 -60.40 5.77
C LEU A 46 -22.69 -61.49 6.40
N ASN A 47 -22.78 -62.70 5.85
CA ASN A 47 -21.93 -63.82 6.25
C ASN A 47 -20.59 -63.74 5.50
N LYS A 48 -19.56 -64.38 6.06
CA LYS A 48 -18.22 -64.53 5.45
C LYS A 48 -18.27 -65.07 4.01
N SER A 49 -19.26 -65.92 3.69
CA SER A 49 -19.53 -66.49 2.37
C SER A 49 -19.91 -65.44 1.33
N ASP A 50 -20.51 -64.34 1.75
CA ASP A 50 -21.13 -63.37 0.84
C ASP A 50 -20.09 -62.36 0.36
N LEU A 51 -19.05 -62.12 1.16
CA LEU A 51 -17.93 -61.23 0.91
C LEU A 51 -16.95 -61.88 -0.09
N LYS A 52 -17.11 -61.61 -1.39
CA LYS A 52 -16.30 -62.20 -2.46
C LYS A 52 -15.63 -61.11 -3.29
N CYS A 53 -14.37 -61.32 -3.65
CA CYS A 53 -13.64 -60.49 -4.61
C CYS A 53 -13.69 -61.09 -6.02
N SER A 54 -13.48 -60.25 -7.03
CA SER A 54 -13.40 -60.65 -8.43
C SER A 54 -12.19 -61.55 -8.68
N ARG A 55 -12.34 -62.62 -9.47
CA ARG A 55 -11.33 -63.69 -9.68
C ARG A 55 -10.04 -63.29 -10.42
N TYR A 56 -9.71 -62.00 -10.50
CA TYR A 56 -8.45 -61.49 -11.08
C TYR A 56 -7.51 -60.86 -10.03
N GLU A 57 -7.88 -60.87 -8.74
CA GLU A 57 -7.04 -60.37 -7.64
C GLU A 57 -6.99 -61.35 -6.46
N GLU A 58 -6.34 -62.50 -6.65
CA GLU A 58 -5.86 -63.33 -5.54
C GLU A 58 -4.38 -63.68 -5.77
N HIS A 59 -3.47 -62.77 -5.39
CA HIS A 59 -2.28 -63.09 -4.57
C HIS A 59 -1.53 -61.82 -4.08
N SER A 60 -1.76 -61.51 -2.80
CA SER A 60 -0.84 -60.82 -1.85
C SER A 60 -0.31 -59.39 -2.12
N VAL A 61 -1.01 -58.43 -1.51
CA VAL A 61 -0.52 -57.17 -0.88
C VAL A 61 -0.20 -55.93 -1.75
N SER A 62 -1.12 -54.95 -1.66
CA SER A 62 -0.89 -53.49 -1.75
C SER A 62 -2.04 -52.79 -1.01
N THR A 63 -1.90 -52.01 0.07
CA THR A 63 -1.04 -50.84 0.36
C THR A 63 -1.20 -49.69 -0.63
N CYS A 64 -1.95 -48.65 -0.24
CA CYS A 64 -1.99 -47.34 -0.90
C CYS A 64 -0.84 -46.41 -0.47
N ASP A 65 0.25 -46.97 0.04
CA ASP A 65 1.51 -46.25 0.23
C ASP A 65 2.41 -46.57 -0.97
N VAL A 66 3.14 -45.57 -1.47
CA VAL A 66 3.97 -45.73 -2.67
C VAL A 66 5.05 -46.78 -2.40
N LYS A 67 5.11 -47.85 -3.20
CA LYS A 67 6.15 -48.88 -3.08
C LYS A 67 7.53 -48.22 -3.23
N CYS A 68 8.45 -48.55 -2.33
CA CYS A 68 9.82 -48.04 -2.32
C CYS A 68 10.44 -48.08 -3.75
N PRO A 69 11.06 -47.00 -4.25
CA PRO A 69 11.54 -46.97 -5.62
C PRO A 69 12.57 -48.07 -5.89
N ARG A 70 12.59 -48.59 -7.13
CA ARG A 70 13.55 -49.63 -7.52
C ARG A 70 14.98 -49.12 -7.36
N GLY A 71 15.80 -49.87 -6.64
CA GLY A 71 17.16 -49.47 -6.27
C GLY A 71 17.29 -48.80 -4.89
N CYS A 72 16.17 -48.46 -4.24
CA CYS A 72 16.17 -47.86 -2.91
C CYS A 72 15.88 -48.87 -1.78
N SER A 73 16.31 -48.51 -0.58
CA SER A 73 15.93 -49.13 0.69
C SER A 73 15.12 -48.11 1.49
N CYS A 74 13.87 -48.44 1.84
CA CYS A 74 12.98 -47.56 2.59
C CYS A 74 12.59 -48.21 3.93
N ASP A 75 12.67 -47.47 5.02
CA ASP A 75 12.21 -47.89 6.35
C ASP A 75 11.13 -46.94 6.88
N ALA A 76 9.90 -47.46 6.99
CA ALA A 76 8.75 -46.72 7.48
C ALA A 76 8.81 -46.39 8.98
N ARG A 77 9.70 -47.02 9.76
CA ARG A 77 9.82 -46.74 11.21
C ARG A 77 10.69 -45.52 11.50
N SER A 78 11.79 -45.37 10.75
CA SER A 78 12.68 -44.19 10.83
C SER A 78 12.25 -43.06 9.88
N GLY A 79 11.42 -43.35 8.87
CA GLY A 79 11.11 -42.42 7.79
C GLY A 79 12.25 -42.28 6.75
N GLY A 80 13.27 -43.13 6.85
CA GLY A 80 14.47 -43.06 6.01
C GLY A 80 14.31 -43.76 4.66
N VAL A 81 14.76 -43.09 3.60
CA VAL A 81 14.83 -43.61 2.23
C VAL A 81 16.26 -43.45 1.71
N ARG A 82 16.88 -44.55 1.29
CA ARG A 82 18.28 -44.56 0.80
C ARG A 82 18.34 -45.10 -0.63
N CYS A 83 18.81 -44.31 -1.57
CA CYS A 83 18.90 -44.59 -3.00
C CYS A 83 20.33 -44.33 -3.51
N ILE A 84 21.30 -44.95 -2.83
CA ILE A 84 22.74 -44.71 -3.02
C ILE A 84 23.22 -45.46 -4.27
N GLY A 85 24.10 -44.86 -5.08
CA GLY A 85 24.84 -45.59 -6.13
C GLY A 85 24.03 -45.94 -7.38
N GLN A 86 22.90 -45.28 -7.63
CA GLN A 86 21.95 -45.65 -8.70
C GLN A 86 22.28 -45.06 -10.08
N ASN A 87 23.38 -44.31 -10.21
CA ASN A 87 23.79 -43.58 -11.42
C ASN A 87 22.72 -42.58 -11.94
N TRP A 88 21.84 -42.07 -11.07
CA TRP A 88 20.77 -41.16 -11.48
C TRP A 88 21.29 -39.76 -11.84
N SER A 89 20.90 -39.24 -13.00
CA SER A 89 21.09 -37.84 -13.40
C SER A 89 19.94 -36.92 -12.98
N SER A 90 18.75 -37.49 -12.74
CA SER A 90 17.56 -36.80 -12.24
C SER A 90 16.61 -37.79 -11.56
N VAL A 91 15.67 -37.27 -10.77
CA VAL A 91 14.76 -38.07 -9.93
C VAL A 91 13.31 -37.80 -10.35
N ASN A 92 12.69 -38.75 -11.06
CA ASN A 92 11.41 -38.56 -11.77
C ASN A 92 10.30 -39.55 -11.34
N PHE A 93 10.34 -40.02 -10.10
CA PHE A 93 9.40 -41.01 -9.56
C PHE A 93 8.97 -40.62 -8.13
N PRO A 94 7.75 -41.01 -7.70
CA PRO A 94 7.25 -40.70 -6.37
C PRO A 94 7.96 -41.54 -5.29
N PHE A 95 8.15 -40.93 -4.12
CA PHE A 95 8.63 -41.58 -2.89
C PHE A 95 7.47 -41.92 -1.93
N PRO A 96 7.69 -42.82 -0.95
CA PRO A 96 6.71 -43.13 0.09
C PRO A 96 6.26 -41.91 0.88
N SER A 97 5.01 -41.90 1.33
CA SER A 97 4.40 -40.73 1.98
C SER A 97 5.01 -40.39 3.34
N PHE A 98 5.57 -41.39 4.03
CA PHE A 98 6.22 -41.27 5.33
C PHE A 98 7.65 -40.70 5.30
N MET A 99 8.20 -40.36 4.14
CA MET A 99 9.62 -39.99 3.99
C MET A 99 9.98 -38.70 4.74
N THR A 100 10.93 -38.79 5.67
CA THR A 100 11.48 -37.67 6.44
C THR A 100 13.01 -37.57 6.38
N SER A 101 13.71 -38.64 5.99
CA SER A 101 15.15 -38.62 5.66
C SER A 101 15.36 -39.23 4.29
N LEU A 102 16.17 -38.58 3.43
CA LEU A 102 16.46 -39.01 2.06
C LEU A 102 17.95 -38.95 1.77
N ASP A 103 18.52 -40.09 1.38
CA ASP A 103 19.91 -40.25 0.96
C ASP A 103 19.99 -40.61 -0.53
N LEU A 104 20.55 -39.72 -1.32
CA LEU A 104 20.78 -39.84 -2.77
C LEU A 104 22.29 -39.88 -3.10
N SER A 105 23.14 -40.32 -2.17
CA SER A 105 24.59 -40.27 -2.33
C SER A 105 25.13 -41.14 -3.48
N ASN A 106 26.31 -40.80 -4.02
CA ASN A 106 26.99 -41.52 -5.09
C ASN A 106 26.13 -41.65 -6.37
N ASN A 107 25.46 -40.58 -6.77
CA ASN A 107 24.70 -40.49 -8.03
C ASN A 107 25.37 -39.46 -8.98
N LYS A 108 24.63 -38.96 -9.98
CA LYS A 108 25.12 -38.01 -10.99
C LYS A 108 24.17 -36.80 -11.09
N LEU A 109 23.54 -36.44 -9.97
CA LEU A 109 22.56 -35.37 -9.89
C LEU A 109 23.25 -34.01 -10.04
N ARG A 110 22.69 -33.15 -10.89
CA ARG A 110 23.10 -31.74 -11.04
C ARG A 110 22.13 -30.76 -10.40
N GLU A 111 20.87 -31.15 -10.29
CA GLU A 111 19.78 -30.37 -9.70
C GLU A 111 18.86 -31.28 -8.87
N LEU A 112 18.03 -30.66 -8.04
CA LEU A 112 16.98 -31.34 -7.28
C LEU A 112 15.61 -31.02 -7.87
N PRO A 113 14.73 -32.01 -8.10
CA PRO A 113 13.38 -31.73 -8.55
C PRO A 113 12.57 -31.07 -7.44
N LYS A 114 11.92 -29.94 -7.77
CA LYS A 114 11.05 -29.17 -6.85
C LYS A 114 9.88 -29.97 -6.24
N SER A 115 9.60 -31.18 -6.72
CA SER A 115 8.63 -32.09 -6.12
C SER A 115 9.06 -32.65 -4.75
N LEU A 116 10.37 -32.67 -4.44
CA LEU A 116 10.90 -33.19 -3.17
C LEU A 116 10.53 -32.32 -1.96
N SER A 117 10.31 -31.02 -2.13
CA SER A 117 9.88 -30.13 -1.02
C SER A 117 8.44 -30.37 -0.56
N ARG A 118 7.68 -31.21 -1.26
CA ARG A 118 6.32 -31.63 -0.83
C ARG A 118 6.35 -32.67 0.30
N TYR A 119 7.49 -33.28 0.58
CA TYR A 119 7.69 -34.23 1.67
C TYR A 119 8.21 -33.50 2.91
N ALA A 120 7.89 -34.02 4.10
CA ALA A 120 8.32 -33.46 5.38
C ALA A 120 9.79 -33.81 5.70
N LEU A 121 10.70 -33.50 4.78
CA LEU A 121 12.12 -33.82 4.87
C LEU A 121 12.81 -33.00 5.97
N LYS A 122 13.45 -33.72 6.90
CA LYS A 122 14.33 -33.23 7.97
C LYS A 122 15.80 -33.48 7.66
N GLU A 123 16.12 -34.51 6.89
CA GLU A 123 17.48 -34.84 6.49
C GLU A 123 17.57 -35.11 4.99
N LEU A 124 18.57 -34.50 4.35
CA LEU A 124 18.86 -34.67 2.92
C LEU A 124 20.37 -34.86 2.71
N ILE A 125 20.73 -36.05 2.24
CA ILE A 125 22.13 -36.46 2.02
C ILE A 125 22.38 -36.61 0.51
N LEU A 126 23.32 -35.83 0.00
CA LEU A 126 23.61 -35.66 -1.43
C LEU A 126 25.10 -35.87 -1.75
N ILE A 127 25.79 -36.64 -0.90
CA ILE A 127 27.24 -36.83 -0.94
C ILE A 127 27.67 -37.46 -2.27
N ASN A 128 28.78 -37.02 -2.86
CA ASN A 128 29.32 -37.54 -4.13
C ASN A 128 28.29 -37.47 -5.27
N ASN A 129 27.87 -36.27 -5.64
CA ASN A 129 27.04 -35.97 -6.80
C ASN A 129 27.75 -34.92 -7.70
N GLN A 130 27.01 -34.19 -8.55
CA GLN A 130 27.54 -33.17 -9.46
C GLN A 130 26.72 -31.87 -9.35
N LEU A 131 26.29 -31.50 -8.14
CA LEU A 131 25.30 -30.45 -7.93
C LEU A 131 25.83 -29.05 -8.28
N GLU A 132 25.14 -28.38 -9.21
CA GLU A 132 25.38 -26.98 -9.57
C GLU A 132 24.44 -26.11 -8.70
N LEU A 133 24.97 -25.51 -7.62
CA LEU A 133 24.15 -24.71 -6.70
C LEU A 133 23.58 -23.46 -7.38
N SER A 134 22.26 -23.29 -7.33
CA SER A 134 21.55 -22.08 -7.75
C SER A 134 20.98 -21.33 -6.54
N VAL A 135 20.65 -20.05 -6.74
CA VAL A 135 19.71 -19.35 -5.85
C VAL A 135 18.38 -20.13 -5.84
N ASP A 136 17.65 -20.06 -4.73
CA ASP A 136 16.34 -20.71 -4.51
C ASP A 136 16.31 -22.27 -4.53
N MET A 137 17.41 -22.99 -4.76
CA MET A 137 17.41 -24.48 -4.83
C MET A 137 16.79 -25.13 -3.58
N PHE A 138 17.07 -24.59 -2.40
CA PHE A 138 16.64 -25.14 -1.11
C PHE A 138 15.45 -24.40 -0.45
N LYS A 139 14.91 -23.37 -1.10
CA LYS A 139 13.96 -22.40 -0.53
C LYS A 139 12.67 -22.97 0.05
N GLU A 140 12.18 -24.06 -0.52
CA GLU A 140 10.96 -24.73 -0.05
C GLU A 140 11.21 -25.83 0.99
N PHE A 141 12.47 -26.17 1.30
CA PHE A 141 12.83 -27.23 2.25
C PHE A 141 12.82 -26.72 3.71
N LYS A 142 11.75 -26.04 4.10
CA LYS A 142 11.63 -25.29 5.38
C LYS A 142 11.73 -26.17 6.64
N MET A 143 11.47 -27.48 6.51
CA MET A 143 11.57 -28.46 7.62
C MET A 143 12.96 -29.10 7.76
N LEU A 144 13.90 -28.80 6.86
CA LEU A 144 15.20 -29.46 6.81
C LEU A 144 16.06 -29.04 8.01
N GLU A 145 16.57 -30.03 8.74
CA GLU A 145 17.45 -29.89 9.91
C GLU A 145 18.90 -30.26 9.57
N ILE A 146 19.12 -31.17 8.61
CA ILE A 146 20.44 -31.67 8.21
C ILE A 146 20.57 -31.67 6.68
N LEU A 147 21.62 -31.04 6.15
CA LEU A 147 21.97 -31.02 4.72
C LEU A 147 23.43 -31.39 4.50
N LYS A 148 23.69 -32.42 3.69
CA LYS A 148 25.05 -32.91 3.37
C LYS A 148 25.32 -32.86 1.88
N LEU A 149 26.25 -32.01 1.47
CA LEU A 149 26.64 -31.71 0.09
C LEU A 149 28.11 -32.06 -0.18
N ASP A 150 28.67 -32.98 0.60
CA ASP A 150 30.10 -33.33 0.49
C ASP A 150 30.43 -33.93 -0.90
N GLY A 151 31.61 -33.65 -1.45
CA GLY A 151 32.05 -34.28 -2.71
C GLY A 151 31.24 -33.92 -3.95
N ASN A 152 30.74 -32.69 -4.08
CA ASN A 152 29.92 -32.23 -5.22
C ASN A 152 30.67 -31.35 -6.23
N ASN A 153 31.98 -31.15 -6.05
CA ASN A 153 32.83 -30.23 -6.83
C ASN A 153 32.29 -28.78 -6.86
N ILE A 154 31.72 -28.31 -5.75
CA ILE A 154 31.19 -26.96 -5.63
C ILE A 154 32.36 -25.96 -5.55
N GLU A 155 32.61 -25.19 -6.60
CA GLU A 155 33.66 -24.15 -6.63
C GLU A 155 33.31 -22.88 -5.82
N SER A 156 32.01 -22.60 -5.68
CA SER A 156 31.49 -21.35 -5.14
C SER A 156 30.10 -21.50 -4.50
N LEU A 157 29.83 -20.71 -3.46
CA LEU A 157 28.52 -20.62 -2.80
C LEU A 157 27.82 -19.32 -3.21
N PRO A 158 26.78 -19.35 -4.07
CA PRO A 158 26.09 -18.13 -4.46
C PRO A 158 25.42 -17.44 -3.27
N GLN A 159 25.24 -16.12 -3.36
CA GLN A 159 24.51 -15.34 -2.36
C GLN A 159 23.10 -15.94 -2.19
N PHE A 160 22.64 -16.12 -0.95
CA PHE A 160 21.34 -16.73 -0.62
C PHE A 160 21.15 -18.21 -1.06
N ALA A 161 22.23 -18.96 -1.39
CA ALA A 161 22.14 -20.38 -1.77
C ALA A 161 21.31 -21.25 -0.80
N PHE A 162 21.39 -20.94 0.49
CA PHE A 162 20.73 -21.66 1.59
C PHE A 162 19.50 -20.93 2.15
N SER A 163 18.91 -19.99 1.40
CA SER A 163 17.68 -19.30 1.80
C SER A 163 16.51 -20.28 2.00
N GLY A 164 15.57 -19.92 2.88
CA GLY A 164 14.42 -20.73 3.27
C GLY A 164 14.70 -21.90 4.23
N LEU A 165 15.96 -22.24 4.49
CA LEU A 165 16.39 -23.34 5.39
C LEU A 165 16.27 -23.00 6.89
N THR A 166 15.14 -22.41 7.29
CA THR A 166 14.82 -21.86 8.63
C THR A 166 14.97 -22.81 9.83
N ASN A 167 15.10 -24.12 9.60
CA ASN A 167 15.29 -25.12 10.64
C ASN A 167 16.66 -25.83 10.60
N LEU A 168 17.57 -25.43 9.72
CA LEU A 168 18.84 -26.13 9.52
C LEU A 168 19.74 -26.01 10.75
N LYS A 169 20.24 -27.15 11.22
CA LYS A 169 21.16 -27.31 12.36
C LYS A 169 22.55 -27.75 11.88
N GLU A 170 22.61 -28.60 10.87
CA GLU A 170 23.85 -29.14 10.31
C GLU A 170 23.95 -28.89 8.80
N LEU A 171 25.03 -28.23 8.39
CA LEU A 171 25.42 -28.06 6.98
C LEU A 171 26.84 -28.62 6.79
N SER A 172 26.96 -29.62 5.93
CA SER A 172 28.24 -30.24 5.55
C SER A 172 28.52 -29.98 4.07
N LEU A 173 29.67 -29.40 3.77
CA LEU A 173 30.17 -28.98 2.45
C LEU A 173 31.58 -29.53 2.20
N ARG A 174 31.92 -30.67 2.81
CA ARG A 174 33.30 -31.20 2.87
C ARG A 174 33.76 -31.68 1.50
N ASN A 175 35.07 -31.65 1.26
CA ASN A 175 35.67 -32.21 0.03
C ASN A 175 35.03 -31.62 -1.24
N ASN A 176 34.93 -30.28 -1.28
CA ASN A 176 34.46 -29.49 -2.43
C ASN A 176 35.58 -28.53 -2.87
N GLU A 177 35.32 -27.66 -3.85
CA GLU A 177 36.33 -26.75 -4.42
C GLU A 177 36.14 -25.29 -3.96
N ILE A 178 35.42 -25.07 -2.84
CA ILE A 178 34.97 -23.73 -2.40
C ILE A 178 36.20 -22.88 -2.06
N SER A 179 36.42 -21.83 -2.85
CA SER A 179 37.57 -20.92 -2.69
C SER A 179 37.31 -19.76 -1.73
N CYS A 180 36.05 -19.42 -1.48
CA CYS A 180 35.61 -18.21 -0.79
C CYS A 180 34.20 -18.32 -0.21
N ILE A 181 33.89 -17.53 0.83
CA ILE A 181 32.53 -17.37 1.37
C ILE A 181 32.22 -15.88 1.50
N ALA A 182 31.10 -15.43 0.93
CA ALA A 182 30.67 -14.03 0.98
C ALA A 182 30.04 -13.64 2.33
N ASN A 183 29.95 -12.33 2.58
CA ASN A 183 29.29 -11.71 3.73
C ASN A 183 27.81 -12.15 3.89
N ASP A 184 27.13 -12.37 2.77
CA ASP A 184 25.69 -12.63 2.71
C ASP A 184 25.33 -14.08 2.31
N THR A 185 26.27 -15.03 2.41
CA THR A 185 25.98 -16.46 2.12
C THR A 185 25.00 -17.07 3.14
N PHE A 186 24.99 -16.57 4.39
CA PHE A 186 24.19 -17.10 5.50
C PHE A 186 23.26 -16.04 6.15
N THR A 187 22.59 -15.23 5.31
CA THR A 187 21.86 -14.01 5.72
C THR A 187 20.93 -14.12 6.95
N PRO A 188 20.77 -13.03 7.72
CA PRO A 188 20.26 -13.04 9.10
C PRO A 188 18.72 -13.05 9.20
N PHE A 189 18.05 -13.90 8.42
CA PHE A 189 16.62 -14.21 8.57
C PHE A 189 16.33 -15.71 8.58
N ASP A 190 17.17 -16.54 7.92
CA ASP A 190 16.85 -17.95 7.63
C ASP A 190 17.77 -18.98 8.31
N MET A 191 18.89 -18.61 8.94
CA MET A 191 19.92 -19.59 9.37
C MET A 191 20.26 -19.53 10.88
N HIS A 192 19.37 -18.96 11.71
CA HIS A 192 19.55 -18.77 13.15
C HIS A 192 19.49 -20.04 14.02
N LYS A 193 19.43 -21.23 13.42
CA LYS A 193 19.47 -22.52 14.15
C LYS A 193 20.70 -23.37 13.79
N LEU A 194 21.56 -22.87 12.90
CA LEU A 194 22.74 -23.60 12.47
C LEU A 194 23.71 -23.74 13.65
N SER A 195 23.96 -24.97 14.08
CA SER A 195 24.88 -25.32 15.16
C SER A 195 26.16 -25.97 14.66
N ARG A 196 26.14 -26.58 13.48
CA ARG A 196 27.29 -27.28 12.89
C ARG A 196 27.49 -26.86 11.43
N LEU A 197 28.66 -26.28 11.13
CA LEU A 197 29.10 -25.95 9.78
C LEU A 197 30.46 -26.63 9.51
N ASP A 198 30.51 -27.50 8.50
CA ASP A 198 31.72 -28.23 8.12
C ASP A 198 32.13 -27.95 6.66
N LEU A 199 33.31 -27.33 6.51
CA LEU A 199 33.97 -26.94 5.26
C LEU A 199 35.36 -27.60 5.16
N TYR A 200 35.60 -28.70 5.87
CA TYR A 200 36.83 -29.47 5.81
C TYR A 200 37.19 -29.84 4.37
N GLU A 201 38.48 -29.73 4.03
CA GLU A 201 39.03 -30.16 2.73
C GLU A 201 38.35 -29.41 1.57
N ASN A 202 38.67 -28.12 1.46
CA ASN A 202 38.18 -27.21 0.43
C ASN A 202 39.34 -26.28 -0.01
N ASN A 203 39.07 -25.35 -0.93
CA ASN A 203 40.05 -24.39 -1.43
C ASN A 203 40.00 -23.03 -0.71
N LEU A 204 39.41 -22.96 0.49
CA LEU A 204 38.98 -21.70 1.12
C LEU A 204 40.17 -20.81 1.52
N GLN A 205 40.29 -19.67 0.83
CA GLN A 205 41.32 -18.67 1.09
C GLN A 205 40.83 -17.56 2.02
N GLU A 206 39.57 -17.14 1.89
CA GLU A 206 39.03 -15.94 2.54
C GLU A 206 37.54 -16.17 2.92
N ILE A 207 37.13 -15.62 4.08
CA ILE A 207 35.74 -15.59 4.55
C ILE A 207 35.40 -14.12 4.81
N GLY A 208 34.34 -13.64 4.16
CA GLY A 208 33.92 -12.24 4.17
C GLY A 208 33.62 -11.68 5.57
N ASP A 209 33.77 -10.36 5.68
CA ASP A 209 33.55 -9.64 6.92
C ASP A 209 32.14 -9.83 7.48
N GLY A 210 32.07 -10.27 8.73
CA GLY A 210 30.81 -10.43 9.46
C GLY A 210 30.01 -11.70 9.13
N THR A 211 30.43 -12.53 8.16
CA THR A 211 29.71 -13.77 7.79
C THR A 211 29.39 -14.65 9.00
N LEU A 212 30.40 -14.95 9.83
CA LEU A 212 30.22 -15.82 11.01
C LEU A 212 29.50 -15.13 12.18
N GLN A 213 29.48 -13.80 12.22
CA GLN A 213 28.81 -13.04 13.28
C GLN A 213 27.28 -13.15 13.19
N GLN A 214 26.74 -13.56 12.03
CA GLN A 214 25.31 -13.82 11.81
C GLN A 214 24.87 -15.18 12.37
N LEU A 215 25.81 -16.12 12.57
CA LEU A 215 25.55 -17.48 13.04
C LEU A 215 25.60 -17.55 14.58
N SER A 216 24.60 -16.98 15.24
CA SER A 216 24.55 -16.84 16.70
C SER A 216 24.42 -18.15 17.49
N THR A 217 24.01 -19.24 16.85
CA THR A 217 23.83 -20.58 17.46
C THR A 217 24.94 -21.57 17.12
N LEU A 218 26.01 -21.12 16.47
CA LEU A 218 27.07 -22.01 15.98
C LEU A 218 27.84 -22.63 17.15
N GLU A 219 27.86 -23.95 17.25
CA GLU A 219 28.56 -24.73 18.28
C GLU A 219 29.81 -25.42 17.73
N TYR A 220 29.86 -25.69 16.41
CA TYR A 220 30.96 -26.37 15.73
C TYR A 220 31.25 -25.72 14.38
N PHE A 221 32.52 -25.36 14.14
CA PHE A 221 32.99 -24.79 12.87
C PHE A 221 34.31 -25.41 12.43
N ASN A 222 34.29 -26.07 11.26
CA ASN A 222 35.43 -26.80 10.73
C ASN A 222 35.88 -26.26 9.37
N ILE A 223 37.14 -25.80 9.31
CA ILE A 223 37.82 -25.30 8.12
C ILE A 223 39.24 -25.88 8.00
N LEU A 224 39.52 -27.04 8.62
CA LEU A 224 40.78 -27.76 8.43
C LEU A 224 40.97 -28.16 6.96
N ASN A 225 42.24 -28.30 6.55
CA ASN A 225 42.64 -28.56 5.16
C ASN A 225 42.06 -27.55 4.17
N ASN A 226 42.32 -26.26 4.41
CA ASN A 226 42.01 -25.15 3.51
C ASN A 226 43.23 -24.21 3.41
N PRO A 227 43.55 -23.67 2.21
CA PRO A 227 44.68 -22.78 1.98
C PRO A 227 44.38 -21.33 2.42
N VAL A 228 44.07 -21.12 3.70
CA VAL A 228 43.63 -19.82 4.22
C VAL A 228 44.70 -18.73 4.06
N ASN A 229 44.32 -17.57 3.51
CA ASN A 229 45.15 -16.38 3.42
C ASN A 229 44.86 -15.45 4.60
N CYS A 230 45.79 -15.40 5.54
CA CYS A 230 45.76 -14.61 6.77
C CYS A 230 46.31 -13.18 6.57
N ASN A 231 45.88 -12.49 5.51
CA ASN A 231 46.09 -11.05 5.36
C ASN A 231 45.06 -10.24 6.16
N CYS A 232 44.95 -8.94 5.91
CA CYS A 232 44.01 -8.08 6.64
C CYS A 232 42.52 -8.42 6.39
N LEU A 233 42.17 -9.06 5.27
CA LEU A 233 40.79 -9.45 4.96
C LEU A 233 40.29 -10.57 5.89
N PHE A 234 41.19 -11.44 6.37
CA PHE A 234 40.84 -12.49 7.33
C PHE A 234 40.76 -11.98 8.79
N GLN A 235 41.07 -10.71 9.05
CA GLN A 235 41.19 -10.17 10.41
C GLN A 235 39.87 -10.24 11.20
N SER A 236 38.72 -9.99 10.57
CA SER A 236 37.41 -10.07 11.22
C SER A 236 37.04 -11.51 11.59
N THR A 237 37.34 -12.46 10.71
CA THR A 237 37.13 -13.90 10.92
C THR A 237 38.04 -14.44 12.02
N ALA A 238 39.34 -14.12 11.99
CA ALA A 238 40.27 -14.46 13.07
C ALA A 238 39.84 -13.88 14.42
N LYS A 239 39.42 -12.60 14.44
CA LYS A 239 38.89 -11.94 15.65
C LYS A 239 37.64 -12.63 16.19
N TYR A 240 36.70 -13.02 15.33
CA TYR A 240 35.53 -13.79 15.73
C TYR A 240 35.95 -15.12 16.38
N MET A 241 36.81 -15.91 15.70
CA MET A 241 37.29 -17.20 16.20
C MET A 241 38.00 -17.07 17.57
N GLN A 242 38.91 -16.10 17.70
CA GLN A 242 39.61 -15.81 18.96
C GLN A 242 38.66 -15.36 20.08
N SER A 243 37.59 -14.63 19.77
CA SER A 243 36.61 -14.19 20.76
C SER A 243 35.63 -15.28 21.22
N MET A 244 35.30 -16.21 20.31
CA MET A 244 34.27 -17.24 20.53
C MET A 244 34.82 -18.61 20.93
N GLN A 245 36.15 -18.78 21.01
CA GLN A 245 36.85 -20.04 21.30
C GLN A 245 36.43 -20.79 22.59
N LYS A 246 35.71 -20.13 23.50
CA LYS A 246 35.17 -20.75 24.74
C LYS A 246 33.75 -21.30 24.59
N GLN A 247 33.07 -20.96 23.49
CA GLN A 247 31.67 -21.31 23.22
C GLN A 247 31.53 -22.19 21.98
N ILE A 248 32.42 -22.01 21.00
CA ILE A 248 32.38 -22.71 19.72
C ILE A 248 33.58 -23.65 19.62
N ALA A 249 33.31 -24.92 19.30
CA ALA A 249 34.31 -25.90 18.95
C ALA A 249 34.86 -25.61 17.55
N PHE A 250 35.90 -24.78 17.49
CA PHE A 250 36.67 -24.54 16.28
C PHE A 250 37.62 -25.69 15.98
N SER A 251 37.70 -26.07 14.71
CA SER A 251 38.87 -26.74 14.18
C SER A 251 40.13 -25.87 14.34
N SER A 252 41.34 -26.44 14.22
CA SER A 252 42.61 -25.70 14.40
C SER A 252 43.33 -25.48 13.05
N PRO A 253 42.80 -24.61 12.16
CA PRO A 253 43.41 -24.32 10.87
C PRO A 253 44.74 -23.58 11.02
N LYS A 254 45.58 -23.73 10.00
CA LYS A 254 46.83 -22.99 9.83
C LYS A 254 46.71 -22.03 8.65
N CYS A 255 47.42 -20.91 8.72
CA CYS A 255 47.57 -20.03 7.57
C CYS A 255 48.45 -20.69 6.51
N ASN A 256 48.07 -20.51 5.25
CA ASN A 256 48.86 -20.90 4.07
C ASN A 256 49.52 -19.68 3.44
N GLU A 257 48.81 -18.55 3.41
CA GLU A 257 49.34 -17.25 3.03
C GLU A 257 49.10 -16.24 4.17
N PRO A 258 49.78 -15.08 4.19
CA PRO A 258 51.02 -14.79 3.45
C PRO A 258 52.20 -15.61 4.01
N GLN A 259 53.27 -15.74 3.23
CA GLN A 259 54.42 -16.61 3.54
C GLN A 259 55.04 -16.41 4.94
N TYR A 260 54.97 -15.20 5.50
CA TYR A 260 55.49 -14.89 6.84
C TYR A 260 54.59 -15.39 7.99
N LEU A 261 53.37 -15.84 7.70
CA LEU A 261 52.43 -16.51 8.63
C LEU A 261 52.17 -17.97 8.25
N GLU A 262 52.80 -18.49 7.19
CA GLU A 262 52.62 -19.86 6.73
C GLU A 262 52.90 -20.89 7.85
N GLY A 263 51.96 -21.81 8.07
CA GLY A 263 52.05 -22.87 9.08
C GLY A 263 51.66 -22.49 10.51
N PHE A 264 51.44 -21.21 10.81
CA PHE A 264 50.95 -20.74 12.13
C PHE A 264 49.45 -20.99 12.30
N TYR A 265 49.02 -21.33 13.52
CA TYR A 265 47.61 -21.53 13.85
C TYR A 265 46.87 -20.19 13.97
N ILE A 266 45.71 -20.07 13.32
CA ILE A 266 44.94 -18.80 13.23
C ILE A 266 44.55 -18.25 14.61
N LEU A 267 44.26 -19.12 15.57
CA LEU A 267 43.88 -18.73 16.94
C LEU A 267 45.03 -18.09 17.73
N ASP A 268 46.28 -18.35 17.36
CA ASP A 268 47.48 -17.91 18.08
C ASP A 268 48.10 -16.64 17.48
N ILE A 269 47.64 -16.18 16.31
CA ILE A 269 48.21 -15.03 15.59
C ILE A 269 47.65 -13.70 16.15
N PRO A 270 48.50 -12.73 16.53
CA PRO A 270 48.03 -11.40 16.92
C PRO A 270 47.29 -10.71 15.77
N LEU A 271 46.11 -10.14 16.06
CA LEU A 271 45.32 -9.41 15.04
C LEU A 271 46.07 -8.24 14.40
N SER A 272 47.13 -7.72 15.05
CA SER A 272 48.01 -6.69 14.50
C SER A 272 48.82 -7.15 13.29
N ASP A 273 49.05 -8.46 13.15
CA ASP A 273 50.03 -9.03 12.22
C ASP A 273 49.37 -9.52 10.92
N LEU A 274 48.03 -9.61 10.93
CA LEU A 274 47.16 -9.82 9.77
C LEU A 274 47.12 -8.53 8.92
N LYS A 275 48.10 -8.36 8.02
CA LYS A 275 48.29 -7.15 7.20
C LYS A 275 48.21 -7.45 5.71
N CYS A 276 47.61 -6.52 4.96
CA CYS A 276 47.61 -6.53 3.50
C CYS A 276 48.85 -5.83 2.92
N ALA A 277 49.23 -6.21 1.70
CA ALA A 277 50.32 -5.62 0.94
C ALA A 277 49.95 -4.23 0.39
N PRO A 278 50.90 -3.29 0.26
CA PRO A 278 50.63 -1.96 -0.29
C PRO A 278 50.20 -2.04 -1.76
N GLY A 279 48.90 -1.87 -2.00
CA GLY A 279 48.25 -2.05 -3.31
C GLY A 279 47.00 -2.94 -3.26
N GLU A 280 46.84 -3.74 -2.20
CA GLU A 280 45.58 -4.43 -1.91
C GLU A 280 44.58 -3.43 -1.29
N THR A 281 43.67 -2.89 -2.11
CA THR A 281 42.55 -2.05 -1.66
C THR A 281 41.22 -2.75 -1.92
N ASP A 282 40.53 -3.21 -0.87
CA ASP A 282 39.11 -3.68 -0.82
C ASP A 282 38.56 -4.56 -1.98
N HIS A 283 39.41 -5.09 -2.85
CA HIS A 283 39.04 -5.95 -3.98
C HIS A 283 39.05 -7.42 -3.55
N VAL A 284 38.12 -7.70 -2.64
CA VAL A 284 37.70 -9.01 -2.14
C VAL A 284 37.60 -10.03 -3.28
N LYS A 285 38.36 -11.14 -3.18
CA LYS A 285 38.24 -12.28 -4.12
C LYS A 285 36.98 -13.10 -3.85
N CYS A 286 36.36 -12.96 -2.67
CA CYS A 286 35.09 -13.59 -2.29
C CYS A 286 33.82 -13.06 -3.00
N GLN A 287 33.92 -12.52 -4.21
CA GLN A 287 32.74 -12.24 -5.05
C GLN A 287 32.58 -13.35 -6.09
N THR A 288 31.86 -14.41 -5.70
CA THR A 288 31.48 -15.50 -6.60
C THR A 288 30.47 -15.01 -7.63
N GLY A 289 30.98 -14.64 -8.80
CA GLY A 289 30.19 -14.04 -9.87
C GLY A 289 30.21 -12.51 -9.80
N SER A 290 30.61 -11.90 -10.91
CA SER A 290 30.29 -10.51 -11.21
C SER A 290 28.80 -10.27 -10.98
N LYS A 291 28.42 -9.18 -10.29
CA LYS A 291 27.02 -8.69 -10.18
C LYS A 291 26.51 -8.13 -11.51
N CYS A 292 26.77 -8.86 -12.59
CA CYS A 292 26.42 -8.54 -13.95
C CYS A 292 26.26 -9.85 -14.73
N PRO A 293 25.11 -10.09 -15.37
CA PRO A 293 24.95 -11.21 -16.29
C PRO A 293 26.05 -11.19 -17.36
N ARG A 294 26.60 -12.36 -17.73
CA ARG A 294 27.77 -12.49 -18.62
C ARG A 294 27.69 -11.78 -19.99
N LYS A 295 26.49 -11.37 -20.42
CA LYS A 295 26.25 -10.62 -21.66
C LYS A 295 25.98 -9.12 -21.46
N CYS A 296 25.66 -8.69 -20.24
CA CYS A 296 25.33 -7.30 -19.91
C CYS A 296 26.58 -6.50 -19.49
N HIS A 297 26.44 -5.18 -19.47
CA HIS A 297 27.42 -4.24 -18.96
C HIS A 297 26.87 -3.53 -17.72
N CYS A 298 27.57 -3.64 -16.59
CA CYS A 298 27.13 -3.07 -15.32
C CYS A 298 28.18 -2.11 -14.78
N ASN A 299 27.76 -0.90 -14.40
CA ASN A 299 28.64 0.14 -13.89
C ASN A 299 28.33 0.40 -12.42
N GLU A 300 29.20 -0.10 -11.53
CA GLU A 300 29.02 -0.02 -10.08
C GLU A 300 29.03 1.41 -9.51
N LYS A 301 29.61 2.38 -10.24
CA LYS A 301 29.69 3.79 -9.82
C LYS A 301 28.43 4.56 -10.18
N THR A 302 27.87 4.33 -11.37
CA THR A 302 26.63 4.99 -11.82
C THR A 302 25.37 4.21 -11.44
N LYS A 303 25.51 2.94 -11.03
CA LYS A 303 24.41 1.98 -10.79
C LYS A 303 23.51 1.78 -12.03
N ILE A 304 24.13 1.83 -13.20
CA ILE A 304 23.48 1.57 -14.50
C ILE A 304 23.82 0.14 -14.93
N VAL A 305 22.81 -0.59 -15.40
CA VAL A 305 22.93 -1.92 -16.00
C VAL A 305 22.34 -1.90 -17.40
N ASP A 306 23.20 -2.12 -18.40
CA ASP A 306 22.82 -2.19 -19.81
C ASP A 306 22.90 -3.63 -20.31
N CYS A 307 21.75 -4.16 -20.68
CA CYS A 307 21.51 -5.48 -21.25
C CYS A 307 20.89 -5.36 -22.66
N SER A 308 21.06 -4.24 -23.35
CA SER A 308 20.38 -3.94 -24.61
C SER A 308 21.04 -4.61 -25.83
N ASN A 309 20.25 -4.98 -26.84
CA ASN A 309 20.68 -5.59 -28.11
C ASN A 309 21.25 -7.01 -28.00
N LEU A 310 20.96 -7.74 -26.92
CA LEU A 310 21.57 -9.04 -26.58
C LEU A 310 20.74 -10.25 -27.02
N GLN A 311 19.64 -10.01 -27.74
CA GLN A 311 18.67 -11.02 -28.21
C GLN A 311 18.03 -11.85 -27.07
N LEU A 312 17.96 -11.29 -25.86
CA LEU A 312 17.47 -11.98 -24.66
C LEU A 312 15.97 -12.31 -24.77
N THR A 313 15.59 -13.56 -24.51
CA THR A 313 14.18 -13.99 -24.38
C THR A 313 13.69 -13.91 -22.93
N THR A 314 14.60 -14.08 -21.98
CA THR A 314 14.41 -13.95 -20.53
C THR A 314 15.61 -13.22 -19.92
N ILE A 315 15.49 -12.80 -18.65
CA ILE A 315 16.56 -12.15 -17.90
C ILE A 315 16.72 -12.89 -16.58
N GLU A 316 17.94 -13.32 -16.28
CA GLU A 316 18.35 -13.84 -14.97
C GLU A 316 18.46 -12.66 -13.99
N LEU A 317 17.31 -12.11 -13.56
CA LEU A 317 17.22 -10.90 -12.74
C LEU A 317 18.04 -10.98 -11.45
N GLU A 318 18.26 -12.18 -10.93
CA GLU A 318 18.99 -12.47 -9.69
C GLU A 318 20.44 -11.95 -9.73
N MET A 319 21.11 -12.07 -10.88
CA MET A 319 22.48 -11.60 -11.11
C MET A 319 22.61 -10.08 -11.30
N ILE A 320 21.50 -9.33 -11.37
CA ILE A 320 21.51 -7.87 -11.48
C ILE A 320 21.55 -7.28 -10.05
N PRO A 321 22.35 -6.22 -9.78
CA PRO A 321 22.40 -5.60 -8.45
C PRO A 321 21.03 -5.03 -8.04
N THR A 322 20.62 -5.24 -6.79
CA THR A 322 19.36 -4.66 -6.24
C THR A 322 19.40 -3.14 -6.11
N GLU A 323 20.61 -2.58 -5.98
CA GLU A 323 20.94 -1.15 -5.95
C GLU A 323 20.98 -0.46 -7.34
N THR A 324 20.64 -1.18 -8.42
CA THR A 324 20.55 -0.61 -9.78
C THR A 324 19.51 0.51 -9.85
N LYS A 325 19.92 1.65 -10.41
CA LYS A 325 19.10 2.84 -10.64
C LYS A 325 18.56 2.95 -12.06
N GLU A 326 19.30 2.47 -13.04
CA GLU A 326 18.86 2.45 -14.45
C GLU A 326 19.07 1.05 -15.01
N LEU A 327 18.01 0.42 -15.52
CA LEU A 327 18.06 -0.90 -16.14
C LEU A 327 17.61 -0.80 -17.60
N LEU A 328 18.54 -1.02 -18.52
CA LEU A 328 18.32 -0.93 -19.96
C LEU A 328 18.24 -2.34 -20.55
N LEU A 329 17.11 -2.68 -21.16
CA LEU A 329 16.76 -3.99 -21.70
C LEU A 329 16.25 -3.88 -23.15
N LYS A 330 16.60 -2.78 -23.81
CA LYS A 330 16.13 -2.41 -25.14
C LYS A 330 16.56 -3.39 -26.24
N ASN A 331 15.78 -3.51 -27.31
CA ASN A 331 16.14 -4.29 -28.50
C ASN A 331 16.42 -5.78 -28.19
N ASN A 332 15.56 -6.41 -27.41
CA ASN A 332 15.63 -7.82 -27.04
C ASN A 332 14.40 -8.60 -27.56
N GLN A 333 14.21 -9.84 -27.11
CA GLN A 333 13.12 -10.73 -27.52
C GLN A 333 12.20 -11.11 -26.35
N ILE A 334 12.14 -10.28 -25.31
CA ILE A 334 11.40 -10.55 -24.07
C ILE A 334 9.89 -10.54 -24.35
N GLU A 335 9.18 -11.63 -24.04
CA GLU A 335 7.74 -11.77 -24.32
C GLU A 335 6.84 -11.44 -23.12
N SER A 336 7.37 -11.47 -21.90
CA SER A 336 6.67 -11.21 -20.64
C SER A 336 7.56 -10.45 -19.66
N LEU A 337 6.96 -9.56 -18.86
CA LEU A 337 7.68 -8.84 -17.81
C LEU A 337 8.16 -9.79 -16.70
N PRO A 338 9.41 -9.67 -16.21
CA PRO A 338 9.91 -10.48 -15.10
C PRO A 338 9.52 -9.86 -13.74
N GLU A 339 9.75 -10.58 -12.63
CA GLU A 339 9.40 -10.10 -11.28
C GLU A 339 10.38 -9.02 -10.78
N LEU A 340 10.07 -7.76 -11.09
CA LEU A 340 10.93 -6.60 -10.81
C LEU A 340 10.90 -6.15 -9.33
N HIS A 341 10.11 -6.79 -8.46
CA HIS A 341 9.85 -6.33 -7.09
C HIS A 341 11.11 -6.09 -6.24
N ARG A 342 12.27 -6.69 -6.59
CA ARG A 342 13.55 -6.55 -5.87
C ARG A 342 14.27 -5.21 -6.07
N PHE A 343 14.04 -4.48 -7.16
CA PHE A 343 14.81 -3.27 -7.52
C PHE A 343 14.21 -1.99 -6.91
N LYS A 344 14.26 -1.86 -5.57
CA LYS A 344 13.63 -0.72 -4.88
C LYS A 344 14.25 0.64 -5.21
N GLU A 345 15.50 0.67 -5.66
CA GLU A 345 16.24 1.88 -6.05
C GLU A 345 16.07 2.29 -7.52
N LEU A 346 15.32 1.52 -8.33
CA LEU A 346 15.21 1.75 -9.76
C LEU A 346 14.47 3.06 -10.07
N GLU A 347 15.14 3.97 -10.79
CA GLU A 347 14.61 5.27 -11.24
C GLU A 347 14.23 5.24 -12.73
N LEU A 348 14.90 4.42 -13.55
CA LEU A 348 14.62 4.23 -14.97
C LEU A 348 14.62 2.75 -15.37
N LEU A 349 13.63 2.35 -16.16
CA LEU A 349 13.52 1.03 -16.78
C LEU A 349 13.19 1.17 -18.26
N ASP A 350 14.11 0.76 -19.14
CA ASP A 350 13.90 0.73 -20.59
C ASP A 350 13.70 -0.70 -21.08
N LEU A 351 12.47 -1.02 -21.49
CA LEU A 351 12.04 -2.28 -22.08
C LEU A 351 11.61 -2.11 -23.55
N SER A 352 12.01 -1.00 -24.20
CA SER A 352 11.58 -0.69 -25.56
C SER A 352 12.09 -1.71 -26.59
N SER A 353 11.36 -1.85 -27.70
CA SER A 353 11.71 -2.73 -28.82
C SER A 353 11.90 -4.20 -28.40
N ASN A 354 10.92 -4.72 -27.66
CA ASN A 354 10.83 -6.12 -27.20
C ASN A 354 9.59 -6.81 -27.81
N ARG A 355 9.14 -7.93 -27.23
CA ARG A 355 7.97 -8.70 -27.71
C ARG A 355 6.85 -8.78 -26.67
N ILE A 356 6.84 -7.89 -25.68
CA ILE A 356 5.90 -7.91 -24.54
C ILE A 356 4.47 -7.78 -25.07
N ARG A 357 3.61 -8.74 -24.72
CA ARG A 357 2.23 -8.84 -25.24
C ARG A 357 1.17 -8.21 -24.33
N GLY A 358 1.50 -8.00 -23.07
CA GLY A 358 0.63 -7.41 -22.05
C GLY A 358 1.35 -7.25 -20.72
N ILE A 359 0.66 -6.63 -19.76
CA ILE A 359 1.17 -6.30 -18.42
C ILE A 359 0.21 -6.93 -17.41
N SER A 360 0.74 -7.69 -16.44
CA SER A 360 -0.07 -8.32 -15.40
C SER A 360 -0.40 -7.29 -14.29
N PRO A 361 -1.47 -7.49 -13.50
CA PRO A 361 -1.79 -6.54 -12.43
C PRO A 361 -0.70 -6.54 -11.36
N ASN A 362 -0.34 -5.36 -10.86
CA ASN A 362 0.68 -5.17 -9.82
C ASN A 362 2.09 -5.71 -10.17
N THR A 363 2.40 -5.96 -11.45
CA THR A 363 3.76 -6.38 -11.89
C THR A 363 4.84 -5.43 -11.40
N PHE A 364 4.53 -4.14 -11.34
CA PHE A 364 5.45 -3.13 -10.85
C PHE A 364 5.23 -2.90 -9.34
N SER A 365 6.32 -2.81 -8.60
CA SER A 365 6.33 -2.43 -7.17
C SER A 365 7.61 -1.66 -6.85
N LEU A 366 7.82 -0.62 -7.66
CA LEU A 366 9.07 0.12 -7.84
C LEU A 366 8.84 1.56 -7.36
N PRO A 367 8.98 1.85 -6.06
CA PRO A 367 8.53 3.10 -5.47
C PRO A 367 9.30 4.33 -5.97
N LYS A 368 10.52 4.15 -6.47
CA LYS A 368 11.40 5.22 -6.98
C LYS A 368 11.37 5.40 -8.51
N LEU A 369 10.63 4.57 -9.24
CA LEU A 369 10.64 4.59 -10.70
C LEU A 369 9.98 5.86 -11.24
N LYS A 370 10.70 6.57 -12.11
CA LYS A 370 10.28 7.83 -12.75
C LYS A 370 10.09 7.66 -14.26
N PHE A 371 10.86 6.79 -14.89
CA PHE A 371 10.87 6.58 -16.33
C PHE A 371 10.62 5.11 -16.65
N LEU A 372 9.53 4.81 -17.35
CA LEU A 372 9.20 3.47 -17.83
C LEU A 372 9.02 3.52 -19.36
N MET A 373 9.93 2.86 -20.09
CA MET A 373 9.89 2.86 -21.55
C MET A 373 9.44 1.50 -22.06
N LEU A 374 8.29 1.45 -22.73
CA LEU A 374 7.67 0.23 -23.29
C LEU A 374 7.36 0.38 -24.80
N ALA A 375 7.86 1.44 -25.43
CA ALA A 375 7.70 1.68 -26.86
C ALA A 375 8.16 0.50 -27.74
N GLY A 376 7.54 0.28 -28.91
CA GLY A 376 8.00 -0.74 -29.87
C GLY A 376 7.76 -2.19 -29.43
N ASN A 377 6.75 -2.45 -28.60
CA ASN A 377 6.40 -3.78 -28.10
C ASN A 377 5.17 -4.36 -28.84
N ARG A 378 4.49 -5.36 -28.27
CA ARG A 378 3.31 -6.02 -28.86
C ARG A 378 2.10 -5.95 -27.93
N ILE A 379 2.03 -4.93 -27.06
CA ILE A 379 0.98 -4.77 -26.07
C ILE A 379 -0.34 -4.49 -26.80
N GLY A 380 -1.30 -5.40 -26.70
CA GLY A 380 -2.61 -5.30 -27.39
C GLY A 380 -3.71 -4.62 -26.57
N CYS A 381 -3.69 -4.84 -25.27
CA CYS A 381 -4.65 -4.29 -24.31
C CYS A 381 -3.96 -4.06 -22.96
N LEU A 382 -4.52 -3.14 -22.17
CA LEU A 382 -4.17 -2.94 -20.76
C LEU A 382 -5.35 -3.36 -19.88
N ILE A 383 -5.04 -3.85 -18.68
CA ILE A 383 -6.00 -4.34 -17.70
C ILE A 383 -5.90 -3.58 -16.38
N GLU A 384 -6.88 -3.77 -15.51
CA GLU A 384 -6.91 -3.15 -14.19
C GLU A 384 -5.59 -3.36 -13.42
N ASN A 385 -5.09 -2.28 -12.81
CA ASN A 385 -3.84 -2.23 -12.05
C ASN A 385 -2.56 -2.63 -12.82
N SER A 386 -2.56 -2.54 -14.16
CA SER A 386 -1.34 -2.76 -14.99
C SER A 386 -0.15 -1.90 -14.54
N PHE A 387 -0.38 -0.64 -14.19
CA PHE A 387 0.67 0.29 -13.75
C PHE A 387 0.65 0.60 -12.24
N ALA A 388 0.04 -0.28 -11.44
CA ALA A 388 0.06 -0.13 -9.98
C ALA A 388 1.49 -0.23 -9.41
N GLY A 389 1.68 0.30 -8.19
CA GLY A 389 2.98 0.27 -7.50
C GLY A 389 4.05 1.23 -8.05
N LEU A 390 3.65 2.24 -8.83
CA LEU A 390 4.51 3.23 -9.50
C LEU A 390 4.21 4.70 -9.07
N PRO A 391 4.32 5.06 -7.77
CA PRO A 391 3.82 6.33 -7.22
C PRO A 391 4.59 7.60 -7.66
N ASN A 392 5.77 7.45 -8.27
CA ASN A 392 6.63 8.54 -8.72
C ASN A 392 6.85 8.54 -10.24
N LEU A 393 6.06 7.76 -11.00
CA LEU A 393 6.23 7.60 -12.43
C LEU A 393 5.90 8.91 -13.15
N ASN A 394 6.90 9.50 -13.79
CA ASN A 394 6.81 10.79 -14.45
C ASN A 394 6.61 10.67 -15.97
N MET A 395 7.22 9.65 -16.58
CA MET A 395 7.17 9.41 -18.03
C MET A 395 6.93 7.93 -18.34
N LEU A 396 5.96 7.69 -19.22
CA LEU A 396 5.58 6.38 -19.72
C LEU A 396 5.55 6.38 -21.26
N THR A 397 6.37 5.56 -21.93
CA THR A 397 6.27 5.40 -23.40
C THR A 397 5.55 4.10 -23.75
N LEU A 398 4.48 4.20 -24.54
CA LEU A 398 3.66 3.10 -25.05
C LEU A 398 3.46 3.19 -26.56
N ASN A 399 4.14 4.11 -27.26
CA ASN A 399 4.06 4.24 -28.71
C ASN A 399 4.57 2.99 -29.44
N GLU A 400 4.24 2.85 -30.72
CA GLU A 400 4.65 1.70 -31.55
C GLU A 400 4.26 0.34 -30.93
N ASN A 401 3.05 0.25 -30.38
CA ASN A 401 2.48 -0.98 -29.84
C ASN A 401 1.22 -1.36 -30.66
N ARG A 402 0.31 -2.17 -30.11
CA ARG A 402 -0.97 -2.54 -30.75
C ARG A 402 -2.15 -2.27 -29.83
N ILE A 403 -2.03 -1.26 -28.96
CA ILE A 403 -3.00 -1.00 -27.91
C ILE A 403 -4.28 -0.53 -28.57
N LYS A 404 -5.34 -1.33 -28.45
CA LYS A 404 -6.68 -0.91 -28.87
C LYS A 404 -7.42 -0.14 -27.79
N LYS A 405 -7.34 -0.58 -26.54
CA LYS A 405 -8.17 -0.07 -25.45
C LYS A 405 -7.41 0.07 -24.14
N ILE A 406 -7.67 1.15 -23.43
CA ILE A 406 -7.03 1.51 -22.16
C ILE A 406 -8.14 1.86 -21.14
N PRO A 407 -8.48 0.96 -20.20
CA PRO A 407 -9.42 1.27 -19.14
C PRO A 407 -8.77 2.22 -18.12
N GLU A 408 -9.56 3.13 -17.53
CA GLU A 408 -9.10 4.06 -16.49
C GLU A 408 -8.47 3.31 -15.31
N SER A 409 -9.05 2.16 -14.93
CA SER A 409 -8.54 1.29 -13.87
C SER A 409 -7.17 0.66 -14.14
N ALA A 410 -6.61 0.75 -15.36
CA ALA A 410 -5.22 0.35 -15.60
C ALA A 410 -4.21 1.25 -14.87
N PHE A 411 -4.61 2.48 -14.52
CA PHE A 411 -3.81 3.46 -13.82
C PHE A 411 -4.47 3.85 -12.49
N PRO A 412 -3.88 3.48 -11.33
CA PRO A 412 -4.34 4.01 -10.05
C PRO A 412 -4.23 5.54 -10.01
N ALA A 413 -5.13 6.19 -9.26
CA ALA A 413 -5.18 7.65 -9.18
C ALA A 413 -3.85 8.29 -8.72
N GLN A 414 -3.05 7.61 -7.91
CA GLN A 414 -1.71 8.08 -7.52
C GLN A 414 -0.77 8.21 -8.73
N VAL A 415 -0.88 7.30 -9.71
CA VAL A 415 -0.05 7.24 -10.91
C VAL A 415 -0.53 8.26 -11.96
N LEU A 416 -1.86 8.41 -12.14
CA LEU A 416 -2.43 9.46 -12.99
C LEU A 416 -2.06 10.89 -12.53
N ASN A 417 -1.75 11.06 -11.24
CA ASN A 417 -1.29 12.32 -10.66
C ASN A 417 0.24 12.52 -10.74
N SER A 418 1.03 11.48 -11.06
CA SER A 418 2.49 11.57 -11.13
C SER A 418 3.03 11.68 -12.57
N ILE A 419 2.30 11.12 -13.55
CA ILE A 419 2.70 11.12 -14.96
C ILE A 419 2.57 12.53 -15.55
N ASP A 420 3.70 13.21 -15.77
CA ASP A 420 3.76 14.46 -16.55
C ASP A 420 3.69 14.18 -18.06
N ARG A 421 4.12 12.99 -18.51
CA ARG A 421 4.32 12.64 -19.93
C ARG A 421 3.89 11.21 -20.26
N ILE A 422 3.07 11.06 -21.30
CA ILE A 422 2.75 9.76 -21.90
C ILE A 422 3.08 9.81 -23.40
N SER A 423 3.44 8.68 -24.02
CA SER A 423 3.58 8.58 -25.48
C SER A 423 2.70 7.45 -25.98
N LEU A 424 1.78 7.74 -26.90
CA LEU A 424 0.73 6.80 -27.34
C LEU A 424 0.57 6.72 -28.86
N SER A 425 1.36 7.45 -29.64
CA SER A 425 1.33 7.36 -31.11
C SER A 425 1.56 5.94 -31.63
N ASP A 426 1.17 5.68 -32.87
CA ASP A 426 1.44 4.40 -33.53
C ASP A 426 0.84 3.19 -32.76
N ASN A 427 -0.41 3.35 -32.33
CA ASN A 427 -1.26 2.34 -31.70
C ASN A 427 -2.60 2.21 -32.44
N GLU A 428 -3.37 1.17 -32.14
CA GLU A 428 -4.65 0.84 -32.81
C GLU A 428 -5.88 1.32 -32.02
N LEU A 429 -5.82 2.54 -31.46
CA LEU A 429 -6.77 3.02 -30.45
C LEU A 429 -8.24 3.05 -30.92
N ASP A 430 -9.12 2.39 -30.17
CA ASP A 430 -10.56 2.41 -30.36
C ASP A 430 -11.20 3.52 -29.50
N CYS A 431 -11.50 4.62 -30.16
CA CYS A 431 -12.04 5.85 -29.57
C CYS A 431 -13.55 5.75 -29.31
N ASP A 432 -13.93 4.77 -28.49
CA ASP A 432 -15.27 4.63 -27.91
C ASP A 432 -15.40 5.47 -26.61
N CYS A 433 -16.58 5.44 -25.99
CA CYS A 433 -16.81 6.17 -24.75
C CYS A 433 -16.03 5.64 -23.53
N LYS A 434 -15.35 4.49 -23.62
CA LYS A 434 -14.48 3.94 -22.56
C LYS A 434 -13.05 4.49 -22.65
N LEU A 435 -12.63 5.06 -23.78
CA LEU A 435 -11.36 5.79 -23.93
C LEU A 435 -11.51 7.31 -23.62
N GLU A 436 -12.74 7.78 -23.36
CA GLU A 436 -13.06 9.20 -23.20
C GLU A 436 -12.32 9.89 -22.05
N TRP A 437 -12.06 9.16 -20.96
CA TRP A 437 -11.30 9.64 -19.81
C TRP A 437 -9.87 10.05 -20.21
N LEU A 438 -9.22 9.26 -21.08
CA LEU A 438 -7.83 9.46 -21.49
C LEU A 438 -7.71 10.69 -22.39
N ALA A 439 -8.65 10.87 -23.32
CA ALA A 439 -8.72 12.06 -24.15
C ALA A 439 -8.89 13.33 -23.29
N ARG A 440 -9.75 13.31 -22.26
CA ARG A 440 -9.84 14.43 -21.31
C ARG A 440 -8.55 14.63 -20.51
N TRP A 441 -7.95 13.57 -19.99
CA TRP A 441 -6.77 13.65 -19.13
C TRP A 441 -5.55 14.21 -19.89
N ILE A 442 -5.33 13.80 -21.14
CA ILE A 442 -4.29 14.36 -22.02
C ILE A 442 -4.53 15.86 -22.27
N GLN A 443 -5.79 16.30 -22.43
CA GLN A 443 -6.13 17.71 -22.67
C GLN A 443 -5.96 18.63 -21.44
N GLN A 444 -5.72 18.08 -20.23
CA GLN A 444 -5.55 18.81 -18.97
C GLN A 444 -4.07 19.13 -18.64
N GLU A 445 -3.30 19.64 -19.62
CA GLU A 445 -1.87 20.01 -19.52
C GLU A 445 -0.84 18.85 -19.43
N HIS A 446 -1.28 17.58 -19.52
CA HIS A 446 -0.36 16.43 -19.60
C HIS A 446 0.24 16.32 -21.01
N THR A 447 1.56 16.12 -21.11
CA THR A 447 2.23 16.19 -22.42
C THR A 447 2.25 14.83 -23.11
N GLU A 448 1.40 14.65 -24.13
CA GLU A 448 1.58 13.59 -25.12
C GLU A 448 2.70 14.00 -26.10
N THR A 449 3.71 13.14 -26.31
CA THR A 449 4.91 13.48 -27.09
C THR A 449 4.84 13.09 -28.56
N GLY A 450 3.93 12.19 -28.92
CA GLY A 450 3.51 11.95 -30.30
C GLY A 450 2.26 12.77 -30.65
N GLU A 451 1.49 12.26 -31.61
CA GLU A 451 0.09 12.65 -31.80
C GLU A 451 -0.73 11.34 -31.83
N ALA A 452 -1.31 10.97 -30.69
CA ALA A 452 -2.08 9.74 -30.53
C ALA A 452 -3.39 9.84 -31.34
N GLU A 453 -3.50 9.05 -32.40
CA GLU A 453 -4.63 9.02 -33.31
C GLU A 453 -5.60 7.88 -33.00
N CYS A 454 -6.88 8.13 -33.22
CA CYS A 454 -7.90 7.10 -33.24
C CYS A 454 -7.74 6.19 -34.47
N ALA A 455 -7.75 4.87 -34.30
CA ALA A 455 -7.83 3.89 -35.39
C ALA A 455 -9.28 3.52 -35.73
N SER A 456 -10.16 3.50 -34.72
CA SER A 456 -11.60 3.28 -34.83
C SER A 456 -12.37 4.17 -33.83
N PRO A 457 -13.70 4.34 -33.96
CA PRO A 457 -14.54 3.99 -35.12
C PRO A 457 -14.19 4.81 -36.36
N SER A 458 -14.64 4.38 -37.54
CA SER A 458 -14.27 5.00 -38.84
C SER A 458 -14.54 6.51 -38.95
N LYS A 459 -15.48 7.05 -38.16
CA LYS A 459 -15.79 8.49 -38.09
C LYS A 459 -14.73 9.32 -37.36
N LEU A 460 -13.94 8.69 -36.50
CA LEU A 460 -12.87 9.33 -35.72
C LEU A 460 -11.47 8.95 -36.23
N LYS A 461 -11.37 8.01 -37.18
CA LYS A 461 -10.09 7.49 -37.65
C LYS A 461 -9.16 8.59 -38.18
N GLY A 462 -7.93 8.63 -37.67
CA GLY A 462 -6.91 9.64 -38.00
C GLY A 462 -7.07 10.98 -37.28
N LEU A 463 -8.01 11.11 -36.33
CA LEU A 463 -8.12 12.29 -35.48
C LEU A 463 -7.32 12.08 -34.19
N THR A 464 -6.61 13.14 -33.77
CA THR A 464 -5.78 13.12 -32.55
C THR A 464 -6.61 13.29 -31.28
N LEU A 465 -6.23 12.58 -30.21
CA LEU A 465 -6.79 12.75 -28.86
C LEU A 465 -6.61 14.17 -28.28
N LEU A 466 -5.73 15.00 -28.87
CA LEU A 466 -5.55 16.41 -28.49
C LEU A 466 -6.66 17.34 -29.00
N ASP A 467 -7.52 16.90 -29.92
CA ASP A 467 -8.65 17.72 -30.40
C ASP A 467 -9.75 17.81 -29.33
N ARG A 468 -10.03 19.04 -28.91
CA ARG A 468 -11.02 19.41 -27.87
C ARG A 468 -12.44 18.90 -28.14
N GLN A 469 -12.78 18.55 -29.38
CA GLN A 469 -14.09 18.02 -29.74
C GLN A 469 -14.21 16.50 -29.52
N ILE A 470 -13.08 15.77 -29.52
CA ILE A 470 -13.06 14.31 -29.46
C ILE A 470 -13.73 13.72 -28.21
N PRO A 471 -13.49 14.22 -26.97
CA PRO A 471 -14.16 13.69 -25.79
C PRO A 471 -15.70 13.80 -25.84
N ALA A 472 -16.22 14.86 -26.48
CA ALA A 472 -17.67 15.03 -26.65
C ALA A 472 -18.26 14.03 -27.66
N ILE A 473 -17.53 13.72 -28.73
CA ILE A 473 -17.95 12.75 -29.76
C ILE A 473 -17.82 11.31 -29.24
N MET A 474 -16.74 10.98 -28.53
CA MET A 474 -16.56 9.69 -27.84
C MET A 474 -17.74 9.38 -26.92
N ARG A 475 -18.17 10.35 -26.10
CA ARG A 475 -19.32 10.21 -25.18
C ARG A 475 -20.64 9.85 -25.87
N GLN A 476 -20.79 10.18 -27.15
CA GLN A 476 -21.99 9.88 -27.94
C GLN A 476 -21.89 8.52 -28.65
N ASN A 477 -20.67 7.97 -28.80
CA ASN A 477 -20.40 6.67 -29.40
C ASN A 477 -20.26 5.57 -28.32
N CYS A 478 -21.32 5.32 -27.55
CA CYS A 478 -21.43 4.16 -26.65
C CYS A 478 -22.21 2.99 -27.31
N ASP A 479 -22.11 2.79 -28.63
CA ASP A 479 -22.82 1.70 -29.31
C ASP A 479 -22.40 0.33 -28.76
N ALA A 480 -23.40 -0.48 -28.38
CA ALA A 480 -23.17 -1.70 -27.61
C ALA A 480 -22.44 -2.77 -28.42
N ALA A 481 -21.34 -3.26 -27.83
CA ALA A 481 -20.75 -4.58 -28.04
C ALA A 481 -20.91 -5.21 -29.44
N LYS A 482 -20.02 -4.84 -30.36
CA LYS A 482 -19.43 -5.87 -31.22
C LYS A 482 -18.40 -6.62 -30.38
N ASN A 483 -18.50 -7.95 -30.33
CA ASN A 483 -17.46 -8.79 -29.73
C ASN A 483 -16.16 -8.60 -30.54
N ASP A 484 -15.20 -7.88 -29.96
CA ASP A 484 -13.84 -7.83 -30.48
C ASP A 484 -13.06 -8.99 -29.85
N ASP A 485 -13.14 -10.17 -30.48
CA ASP A 485 -12.52 -11.44 -30.05
C ASP A 485 -10.96 -11.41 -30.06
N GLN A 486 -10.35 -10.22 -30.04
CA GLN A 486 -8.90 -9.99 -30.19
C GLN A 486 -8.21 -9.40 -28.95
N CYS A 487 -8.94 -9.02 -27.90
CA CYS A 487 -8.35 -8.59 -26.62
C CYS A 487 -8.13 -9.80 -25.69
N ASN A 488 -7.07 -10.59 -25.95
CA ASN A 488 -6.75 -11.74 -25.11
C ASN A 488 -6.00 -11.32 -23.84
N VAL A 489 -6.71 -11.03 -22.76
CA VAL A 489 -6.14 -10.65 -21.46
C VAL A 489 -5.14 -11.70 -20.96
N CYS A 490 -5.43 -12.99 -21.15
CA CYS A 490 -4.52 -14.06 -20.74
C CYS A 490 -3.17 -14.09 -21.48
N ALA A 491 -2.97 -13.30 -22.54
CA ALA A 491 -1.66 -13.14 -23.18
C ALA A 491 -0.61 -12.45 -22.29
N SER A 492 -1.01 -11.82 -21.17
CA SER A 492 -0.11 -11.29 -20.15
C SER A 492 0.28 -12.31 -19.06
N ASN A 493 -0.15 -13.58 -19.18
CA ASN A 493 0.01 -14.63 -18.17
C ASN A 493 -0.28 -14.14 -16.73
N PRO A 494 -1.47 -13.56 -16.44
CA PRO A 494 -1.70 -12.87 -15.18
C PRO A 494 -1.85 -13.80 -13.97
N CYS A 495 -1.98 -15.11 -14.17
CA CYS A 495 -2.07 -16.09 -13.10
C CYS A 495 -0.69 -16.61 -12.68
N LYS A 496 -0.37 -16.48 -11.39
CA LYS A 496 0.82 -17.04 -10.75
C LYS A 496 0.59 -18.51 -10.35
N ASN A 497 1.65 -19.18 -9.89
CA ASN A 497 1.61 -20.52 -9.28
C ASN A 497 0.86 -21.56 -10.14
N ASP A 498 1.19 -21.64 -11.44
CA ASP A 498 0.56 -22.52 -12.44
C ASP A 498 -0.98 -22.40 -12.56
N GLY A 499 -1.55 -21.28 -12.14
CA GLY A 499 -2.98 -20.98 -12.30
C GLY A 499 -3.39 -20.88 -13.77
N LYS A 500 -4.53 -21.49 -14.12
CA LYS A 500 -5.04 -21.44 -15.50
C LYS A 500 -5.85 -20.16 -15.71
N CYS A 501 -5.37 -19.29 -16.59
CA CYS A 501 -6.08 -18.08 -16.99
C CYS A 501 -7.24 -18.40 -17.96
N LEU A 502 -8.39 -17.75 -17.72
CA LEU A 502 -9.53 -17.67 -18.65
C LEU A 502 -9.90 -16.19 -18.83
N ASN A 503 -10.20 -15.77 -20.06
CA ASN A 503 -10.78 -14.44 -20.30
C ASN A 503 -12.19 -14.39 -19.70
N SER A 504 -12.56 -13.28 -19.06
CA SER A 504 -13.86 -13.17 -18.41
C SER A 504 -14.98 -12.88 -19.40
N SER A 505 -16.08 -13.65 -19.32
CA SER A 505 -17.30 -13.39 -20.09
C SER A 505 -18.00 -12.08 -19.68
N SER A 506 -17.65 -11.47 -18.54
CA SER A 506 -18.30 -10.25 -18.02
C SER A 506 -17.62 -8.94 -18.43
N SER A 507 -16.35 -8.97 -18.83
CA SER A 507 -15.63 -7.79 -19.32
C SER A 507 -14.42 -8.19 -20.16
N PRO A 508 -14.20 -7.56 -21.33
CA PRO A 508 -13.03 -7.84 -22.18
C PRO A 508 -11.69 -7.37 -21.57
N PHE A 509 -11.72 -6.75 -20.38
CA PHE A 509 -10.53 -6.28 -19.65
C PHE A 509 -10.28 -7.05 -18.35
N SER A 510 -11.08 -8.08 -18.04
CA SER A 510 -10.88 -8.92 -16.86
C SER A 510 -10.65 -10.38 -17.24
N PHE A 511 -10.02 -11.09 -16.30
CA PHE A 511 -9.68 -12.50 -16.40
C PHE A 511 -10.11 -13.21 -15.12
N GLN A 512 -10.23 -14.53 -15.19
CA GLN A 512 -10.41 -15.39 -14.04
C GLN A 512 -9.26 -16.41 -14.01
N CYS A 513 -8.55 -16.48 -12.89
CA CYS A 513 -7.60 -17.55 -12.64
C CYS A 513 -8.29 -18.72 -11.96
N ILE A 514 -8.12 -19.93 -12.51
CA ILE A 514 -8.43 -21.18 -11.80
C ILE A 514 -7.16 -21.58 -11.05
N CYS A 515 -7.19 -21.42 -9.72
CA CYS A 515 -6.03 -21.69 -8.86
C CYS A 515 -5.88 -23.18 -8.53
N PRO A 516 -4.64 -23.71 -8.51
CA PRO A 516 -4.39 -25.05 -7.99
C PRO A 516 -4.68 -25.15 -6.49
N LYS A 517 -4.92 -26.37 -6.00
CA LYS A 517 -5.12 -26.63 -4.56
C LYS A 517 -3.96 -26.06 -3.74
N GLY A 518 -4.28 -25.30 -2.69
CA GLY A 518 -3.31 -24.64 -1.83
C GLY A 518 -3.01 -23.18 -2.20
N PHE A 519 -3.63 -22.63 -3.25
CA PHE A 519 -3.50 -21.22 -3.64
C PHE A 519 -4.87 -20.54 -3.77
N LYS A 520 -4.94 -19.26 -3.42
CA LYS A 520 -6.12 -18.38 -3.49
C LYS A 520 -5.71 -16.98 -3.95
N GLY A 521 -6.69 -16.08 -4.07
CA GLY A 521 -6.49 -14.74 -4.63
C GLY A 521 -6.75 -14.68 -6.13
N ASN A 522 -6.94 -13.47 -6.66
CA ASN A 522 -7.44 -13.26 -8.02
C ASN A 522 -6.43 -13.61 -9.11
N THR A 523 -5.14 -13.65 -8.76
CA THR A 523 -4.03 -14.10 -9.62
C THR A 523 -3.37 -15.37 -9.07
N CYS A 524 -4.01 -16.09 -8.14
CA CYS A 524 -3.45 -17.24 -7.43
C CYS A 524 -2.15 -16.92 -6.66
N GLU A 525 -1.98 -15.65 -6.31
CA GLU A 525 -0.79 -15.07 -5.70
C GLU A 525 -0.65 -15.41 -4.21
N GLN A 526 -1.73 -15.77 -3.54
CA GLN A 526 -1.75 -16.06 -2.11
C GLN A 526 -1.66 -17.56 -1.90
N GLN A 527 -0.72 -18.00 -1.06
CA GLN A 527 -0.80 -19.34 -0.50
C GLN A 527 -2.04 -19.40 0.39
N ALA A 528 -2.93 -20.36 0.13
CA ALA A 528 -4.15 -20.53 0.88
C ALA A 528 -3.84 -21.16 2.24
N ILE A 529 -3.48 -20.32 3.22
CA ILE A 529 -3.68 -20.68 4.63
C ILE A 529 -5.17 -21.04 4.75
N ALA A 530 -5.44 -22.27 5.16
CA ALA A 530 -6.79 -22.77 5.40
C ALA A 530 -7.38 -21.97 6.56
N ASP A 531 -8.44 -21.20 6.27
CA ASP A 531 -9.23 -20.57 7.31
C ASP A 531 -10.09 -21.66 7.96
N PRO A 532 -9.94 -21.97 9.26
CA PRO A 532 -10.72 -23.01 9.92
C PRO A 532 -12.23 -22.72 9.90
N CYS A 533 -12.64 -21.46 9.72
CA CYS A 533 -14.04 -21.07 9.61
C CYS A 533 -14.61 -21.17 8.19
N ALA A 534 -13.80 -21.45 7.15
CA ALA A 534 -14.24 -21.42 5.75
C ALA A 534 -15.35 -22.44 5.43
N ASP A 535 -15.29 -23.63 6.04
CA ASP A 535 -16.30 -24.69 5.87
C ASP A 535 -17.50 -24.52 6.82
N SER A 536 -17.61 -23.38 7.52
CA SER A 536 -18.67 -23.06 8.49
C SER A 536 -18.87 -24.15 9.57
N PRO A 537 -17.84 -24.48 10.37
CA PRO A 537 -17.88 -25.59 11.33
C PRO A 537 -18.90 -25.39 12.47
N CYS A 538 -19.37 -24.17 12.69
CA CYS A 538 -20.39 -23.85 13.70
C CYS A 538 -21.79 -23.94 13.09
N PHE A 539 -22.62 -24.88 13.56
CA PHE A 539 -23.94 -25.15 13.00
C PHE A 539 -24.96 -24.04 13.28
N ASN A 540 -25.11 -23.66 14.55
CA ASN A 540 -26.01 -22.59 15.00
C ASN A 540 -25.24 -21.54 15.80
N GLY A 541 -24.12 -21.07 15.26
CA GLY A 541 -23.22 -20.12 15.92
C GLY A 541 -22.32 -19.38 14.94
N ILE A 542 -21.67 -18.33 15.43
CA ILE A 542 -20.71 -17.53 14.64
C ILE A 542 -19.31 -18.06 14.91
N CYS A 543 -18.65 -18.57 13.87
CA CYS A 543 -17.26 -19.02 13.97
C CYS A 543 -16.32 -17.82 14.17
N ARG A 544 -15.40 -17.94 15.13
CA ARG A 544 -14.31 -16.99 15.34
C ARG A 544 -12.96 -17.68 15.30
N SER A 545 -12.03 -17.10 14.55
CA SER A 545 -10.63 -17.51 14.53
C SER A 545 -9.83 -16.71 15.57
N GLY A 546 -8.98 -17.41 16.31
CA GLY A 546 -8.04 -16.82 17.25
C GLY A 546 -6.69 -16.56 16.60
N LEU A 547 -6.14 -15.37 16.80
CA LEU A 547 -4.72 -15.10 16.62
C LEU A 547 -4.07 -15.11 18.02
N SER A 548 -3.22 -16.10 18.26
CA SER A 548 -2.34 -16.20 19.42
C SER A 548 -0.96 -16.63 18.95
N ASP A 549 0.08 -15.94 19.41
CA ASP A 549 1.43 -16.03 18.85
C ASP A 549 2.11 -17.41 19.01
N ASP A 550 1.58 -18.29 19.88
CA ASP A 550 2.15 -19.61 20.18
C ASP A 550 1.51 -20.79 19.41
N GLU A 551 0.30 -20.65 18.84
CA GLU A 551 -0.39 -21.72 18.07
C GLU A 551 -1.26 -21.14 16.93
N PRO A 552 -0.79 -21.15 15.66
CA PRO A 552 -1.57 -20.65 14.53
C PRO A 552 -2.50 -21.72 13.93
N GLN A 553 -3.53 -22.16 14.68
CA GLN A 553 -4.71 -22.89 14.17
C GLN A 553 -5.77 -23.17 15.27
N LYS A 554 -6.50 -22.16 15.73
CA LYS A 554 -7.61 -22.37 16.68
C LYS A 554 -8.85 -21.53 16.35
N TYR A 555 -10.01 -22.17 16.32
CA TYR A 555 -11.31 -21.54 16.20
C TYR A 555 -12.19 -21.90 17.40
N TRP A 556 -13.23 -21.10 17.63
CA TRP A 556 -14.33 -21.44 18.53
C TRP A 556 -15.64 -20.90 17.97
N CYS A 557 -16.76 -21.40 18.49
CA CYS A 557 -18.10 -21.03 18.04
C CYS A 557 -18.83 -20.20 19.10
N ASP A 558 -19.22 -18.97 18.75
CA ASP A 558 -20.15 -18.16 19.55
C ASP A 558 -21.59 -18.63 19.23
N CYS A 559 -22.17 -19.48 20.09
CA CYS A 559 -23.50 -20.05 19.82
C CYS A 559 -24.65 -19.04 19.89
N LEU A 560 -25.61 -19.19 18.98
CA LEU A 560 -26.86 -18.45 18.99
C LEU A 560 -27.73 -18.90 20.18
N THR A 561 -28.55 -17.97 20.70
CA THR A 561 -29.41 -18.19 21.86
C THR A 561 -30.30 -19.41 21.67
N GLY A 562 -30.19 -20.42 22.55
CA GLY A 562 -30.91 -21.69 22.41
C GLY A 562 -30.07 -22.84 21.84
N PHE A 563 -28.77 -22.62 21.59
CA PHE A 563 -27.83 -23.66 21.17
C PHE A 563 -26.56 -23.68 22.02
N GLY A 564 -25.93 -24.85 22.11
CA GLY A 564 -24.69 -25.13 22.84
C GLY A 564 -23.89 -26.25 22.18
N GLY A 565 -22.84 -26.74 22.86
CA GLY A 565 -21.84 -27.64 22.28
C GLY A 565 -20.62 -26.89 21.73
N GLU A 566 -19.57 -27.62 21.35
CA GLU A 566 -18.31 -27.03 20.85
C GLU A 566 -18.50 -26.38 19.47
N HIS A 567 -19.52 -26.82 18.72
CA HIS A 567 -19.86 -26.36 17.37
C HIS A 567 -21.30 -25.85 17.26
N CYS A 568 -21.97 -25.57 18.38
CA CYS A 568 -23.35 -25.09 18.43
C CYS A 568 -24.37 -26.05 17.79
N GLU A 569 -24.09 -27.35 17.92
CA GLU A 569 -24.86 -28.47 17.43
C GLU A 569 -25.98 -28.91 18.39
N GLU A 570 -25.82 -28.65 19.70
CA GLU A 570 -26.78 -29.03 20.73
C GLU A 570 -27.91 -28.00 20.81
N LYS A 571 -29.16 -28.45 20.70
CA LYS A 571 -30.32 -27.58 20.94
C LYS A 571 -30.67 -27.57 22.44
N ILE A 572 -30.66 -26.38 23.05
CA ILE A 572 -30.99 -26.16 24.46
C ILE A 572 -32.49 -25.84 24.57
N ASP A 573 -33.23 -26.61 25.37
CA ASP A 573 -34.64 -26.33 25.69
C ASP A 573 -34.75 -25.06 26.55
N LEU A 574 -35.25 -23.98 25.93
CA LEU A 574 -35.38 -22.67 26.58
C LEU A 574 -36.57 -22.57 27.56
N CYS A 575 -37.48 -23.55 27.57
CA CYS A 575 -38.65 -23.60 28.45
C CYS A 575 -38.39 -24.36 29.78
N ALA A 576 -37.24 -25.04 29.93
CA ALA A 576 -36.91 -25.81 31.13
C ALA A 576 -36.65 -24.94 32.38
N ALA A 577 -36.25 -23.68 32.19
CA ALA A 577 -36.24 -22.66 33.25
C ALA A 577 -37.59 -21.93 33.26
N LYS A 578 -38.06 -21.51 34.45
CA LYS A 578 -39.36 -20.83 34.67
C LYS A 578 -39.39 -19.41 34.05
N SER A 579 -39.45 -19.34 32.72
CA SER A 579 -39.21 -18.12 31.94
C SER A 579 -40.49 -17.34 31.57
N CYS A 580 -41.68 -17.93 31.73
CA CYS A 580 -42.95 -17.27 31.42
C CYS A 580 -43.69 -16.75 32.67
N PRO A 581 -44.39 -15.59 32.59
CA PRO A 581 -45.25 -15.07 33.66
C PRO A 581 -46.40 -16.02 34.07
N ALA A 582 -46.87 -15.89 35.30
CA ALA A 582 -47.90 -16.77 35.90
C ALA A 582 -49.29 -16.67 35.25
N ASP A 583 -49.52 -15.64 34.45
CA ASP A 583 -50.71 -15.34 33.65
C ASP A 583 -50.66 -15.91 32.21
N SER A 584 -49.59 -16.64 31.87
CA SER A 584 -49.49 -17.43 30.63
C SER A 584 -49.96 -18.88 30.83
N ILE A 585 -50.47 -19.51 29.76
CA ILE A 585 -50.99 -20.89 29.78
C ILE A 585 -50.03 -21.94 29.19
N GLY A 586 -48.83 -21.54 28.78
CA GLY A 586 -47.78 -22.46 28.31
C GLY A 586 -46.54 -21.75 27.75
N CYS A 587 -45.48 -22.53 27.53
CA CYS A 587 -44.24 -22.10 26.89
C CYS A 587 -43.99 -22.97 25.65
N VAL A 588 -43.56 -22.33 24.55
CA VAL A 588 -43.15 -22.99 23.30
C VAL A 588 -41.68 -22.68 23.06
N ASP A 589 -40.89 -23.76 23.03
CA ASP A 589 -39.46 -23.70 22.73
C ASP A 589 -39.25 -23.21 21.28
N SER A 590 -38.50 -22.12 21.11
CA SER A 590 -38.36 -21.39 19.86
C SER A 590 -36.93 -20.90 19.67
N ILE A 591 -36.48 -20.90 18.41
CA ILE A 591 -35.06 -20.85 17.97
C ILE A 591 -34.22 -19.70 18.54
N ASN A 592 -34.83 -18.61 19.04
CA ASN A 592 -34.09 -17.45 19.57
C ASN A 592 -34.47 -17.04 21.01
N ALA A 593 -35.61 -17.49 21.53
CA ALA A 593 -36.16 -17.12 22.85
C ALA A 593 -37.41 -17.99 23.16
N PRO A 594 -37.72 -18.29 24.44
CA PRO A 594 -38.97 -18.98 24.80
C PRO A 594 -40.19 -18.09 24.52
N GLN A 595 -41.20 -18.64 23.82
CA GLN A 595 -42.46 -17.95 23.54
C GLN A 595 -43.56 -18.39 24.50
N CYS A 596 -44.28 -17.44 25.09
CA CYS A 596 -45.36 -17.73 26.03
C CYS A 596 -46.72 -17.71 25.31
N ILE A 597 -47.61 -18.63 25.68
CA ILE A 597 -48.97 -18.74 25.14
C ILE A 597 -49.91 -17.86 25.99
N CYS A 598 -50.52 -16.84 25.39
CA CYS A 598 -51.54 -16.00 26.02
C CYS A 598 -52.93 -16.70 25.99
N PRO A 599 -53.87 -16.38 26.91
CA PRO A 599 -55.21 -17.01 26.98
C PRO A 599 -56.06 -16.94 25.71
N GLU A 600 -55.78 -15.99 24.80
CA GLU A 600 -56.46 -15.82 23.51
C GLU A 600 -55.85 -16.69 22.37
N GLY A 601 -54.91 -17.60 22.69
CA GLY A 601 -54.29 -18.51 21.71
C GLY A 601 -53.18 -17.90 20.85
N LYS A 602 -52.71 -16.68 21.17
CA LYS A 602 -51.59 -16.01 20.49
C LYS A 602 -50.26 -16.22 21.23
N LEU A 603 -49.19 -16.40 20.45
CA LEU A 603 -47.81 -16.56 20.92
C LEU A 603 -47.10 -15.20 20.98
N LEU A 604 -46.42 -14.90 22.09
CA LEU A 604 -45.64 -13.67 22.27
C LEU A 604 -44.31 -13.93 23.01
N SER A 605 -43.32 -13.07 22.75
CA SER A 605 -42.03 -13.07 23.46
C SER A 605 -42.13 -12.28 24.77
N LEU A 606 -41.62 -12.86 25.86
CA LEU A 606 -41.26 -12.36 27.21
C LEU A 606 -41.92 -11.12 27.87
N ASP A 607 -42.34 -10.08 27.14
CA ASP A 607 -42.89 -8.81 27.69
C ASP A 607 -44.43 -8.73 27.70
N GLY A 608 -45.14 -9.81 27.34
CA GLY A 608 -46.57 -9.98 27.61
C GLY A 608 -47.58 -9.42 26.59
N CYS A 609 -48.87 -9.67 26.84
CA CYS A 609 -49.94 -9.48 25.86
C CYS A 609 -50.56 -8.05 25.90
N LYS A 610 -50.08 -7.08 25.08
CA LYS A 610 -50.81 -5.82 24.70
C LYS A 610 -50.09 -4.84 23.73
N HIS A 611 -50.40 -4.88 22.42
CA HIS A 611 -50.69 -3.70 21.54
C HIS A 611 -51.03 -4.10 20.09
N GLU A 612 -51.58 -3.17 19.30
CA GLU A 612 -52.01 -3.36 17.90
C GLU A 612 -51.32 -2.32 16.97
N ASP A 613 -50.95 -2.72 15.75
CA ASP A 613 -50.06 -1.93 14.85
C ASP A 613 -50.82 -0.98 13.89
N MET A 614 -50.41 0.30 13.85
CA MET A 614 -51.02 1.36 13.04
C MET A 614 -50.47 1.50 11.61
N CYS A 615 -49.23 1.09 11.32
CA CYS A 615 -48.66 1.23 9.96
C CYS A 615 -49.39 0.34 8.95
N ILE A 616 -49.80 -0.87 9.38
CA ILE A 616 -50.53 -1.83 8.54
C ILE A 616 -51.99 -1.40 8.35
N SER A 617 -52.65 -0.94 9.42
CA SER A 617 -54.09 -0.69 9.44
C SER A 617 -54.52 0.67 8.84
N ARG A 618 -53.66 1.70 8.85
CA ARG A 618 -54.05 3.06 8.39
C ARG A 618 -53.17 3.70 7.31
N LYS A 619 -52.00 3.13 6.96
CA LYS A 619 -51.06 3.66 5.94
C LYS A 619 -50.91 5.21 5.98
N PRO A 620 -50.39 5.76 7.10
CA PRO A 620 -50.46 7.20 7.35
C PRO A 620 -49.55 8.04 6.44
N CYS A 621 -48.33 7.58 6.17
CA CYS A 621 -47.31 8.31 5.41
C CYS A 621 -47.75 8.59 3.95
N LYS A 622 -47.43 9.78 3.45
CA LYS A 622 -47.74 10.27 2.08
C LYS A 622 -46.47 10.43 1.26
N ASN A 623 -46.65 10.70 -0.04
CA ASN A 623 -45.58 11.03 -0.99
C ASN A 623 -44.40 10.03 -0.96
N ASP A 624 -44.73 8.73 -1.00
CA ASP A 624 -43.79 7.59 -0.91
C ASP A 624 -42.88 7.56 0.34
N GLY A 625 -43.31 8.24 1.42
CA GLY A 625 -42.68 8.13 2.74
C GLY A 625 -42.84 6.74 3.38
N ARG A 626 -41.77 6.24 3.99
CA ARG A 626 -41.70 4.89 4.57
C ARG A 626 -42.25 4.89 6.01
N CYS A 627 -43.30 4.11 6.26
CA CYS A 627 -43.89 3.95 7.61
C CYS A 627 -43.07 2.98 8.46
N ILE A 628 -42.78 3.37 9.69
CA ILE A 628 -42.07 2.58 10.69
C ILE A 628 -42.94 2.52 11.96
N PRO A 629 -43.34 1.32 12.45
CA PRO A 629 -44.07 1.20 13.71
C PRO A 629 -43.22 1.67 14.89
N SER A 630 -43.82 2.37 15.85
CA SER A 630 -43.09 2.87 17.03
C SER A 630 -43.93 2.74 18.31
N LEU A 631 -43.29 2.80 19.49
CA LEU A 631 -43.95 2.61 20.81
C LEU A 631 -45.09 3.62 21.12
N GLY A 632 -45.29 4.64 20.29
CA GLY A 632 -46.39 5.61 20.38
C GLY A 632 -47.30 5.65 19.14
N GLY A 633 -47.24 4.64 18.27
CA GLY A 633 -48.01 4.57 17.02
C GLY A 633 -47.13 4.29 15.80
N TYR A 634 -46.81 5.33 15.05
CA TYR A 634 -46.00 5.25 13.83
C TYR A 634 -45.11 6.50 13.66
N GLU A 635 -44.08 6.34 12.84
CA GLU A 635 -43.17 7.39 12.38
C GLU A 635 -42.94 7.25 10.87
N CYS A 636 -42.81 8.36 10.15
CA CYS A 636 -42.65 8.36 8.69
C CYS A 636 -41.28 8.92 8.28
N GLU A 637 -40.54 8.15 7.49
CA GLU A 637 -39.27 8.56 6.90
C GLU A 637 -39.55 9.20 5.52
N CYS A 638 -39.32 10.52 5.39
CA CYS A 638 -39.76 11.30 4.23
C CYS A 638 -38.69 11.43 3.13
N PRO A 639 -39.05 11.27 1.85
CA PRO A 639 -38.11 11.48 0.74
C PRO A 639 -37.78 12.97 0.52
N ARG A 640 -36.65 13.22 -0.15
CA ARG A 640 -36.09 14.57 -0.37
C ARG A 640 -37.12 15.51 -0.99
N GLY A 641 -37.27 16.69 -0.38
CA GLY A 641 -38.24 17.72 -0.77
C GLY A 641 -39.50 17.75 0.10
N TRP A 642 -39.77 16.69 0.86
CA TRP A 642 -40.95 16.57 1.73
C TRP A 642 -40.59 16.53 3.22
N THR A 643 -41.50 17.03 4.05
CA THR A 643 -41.39 17.15 5.51
C THR A 643 -42.78 17.11 6.15
N GLY A 644 -42.84 17.18 7.48
CA GLY A 644 -44.06 16.93 8.27
C GLY A 644 -44.15 15.48 8.75
N LYS A 645 -44.95 15.24 9.79
CA LYS A 645 -45.04 13.93 10.47
C LYS A 645 -45.47 12.80 9.53
N ASP A 646 -46.29 13.14 8.53
CA ASP A 646 -46.87 12.18 7.59
C ASP A 646 -46.30 12.40 6.17
N CYS A 647 -45.20 13.16 6.03
CA CYS A 647 -44.57 13.56 4.77
C CYS A 647 -45.49 14.39 3.84
N ASP A 648 -46.38 15.19 4.43
CA ASP A 648 -47.46 15.94 3.77
C ASP A 648 -47.05 17.31 3.20
N ARG A 649 -45.86 17.85 3.56
CA ARG A 649 -45.50 19.25 3.31
C ARG A 649 -44.22 19.42 2.47
N PRO A 650 -44.19 20.29 1.47
CA PRO A 650 -42.95 20.62 0.76
C PRO A 650 -42.04 21.52 1.60
N GLN A 651 -40.72 21.32 1.53
CA GLN A 651 -39.71 22.05 2.32
C GLN A 651 -39.33 23.40 1.67
N SER A 652 -39.38 24.51 2.43
CA SER A 652 -39.13 25.87 1.92
C SER A 652 -37.65 26.32 1.98
N PRO A 653 -37.09 26.94 0.92
CA PRO A 653 -35.67 27.35 0.90
C PRO A 653 -35.28 28.51 1.84
N CYS A 654 -36.14 29.53 2.06
CA CYS A 654 -35.75 30.70 2.88
C CYS A 654 -35.55 30.38 4.38
N GLN A 655 -35.92 29.17 4.85
CA GLN A 655 -35.78 28.73 6.25
C GLN A 655 -34.87 27.50 6.39
N SER A 656 -34.03 27.22 5.39
CA SER A 656 -33.08 26.11 5.46
C SER A 656 -32.02 26.34 6.55
N ALA A 657 -31.56 25.27 7.19
CA ALA A 657 -30.52 25.34 8.24
C ALA A 657 -29.15 25.81 7.71
N ASP A 658 -28.95 25.75 6.38
CA ASP A 658 -27.72 26.15 5.69
C ASP A 658 -27.67 27.65 5.34
N GLY A 659 -28.75 28.39 5.62
CA GLY A 659 -28.83 29.85 5.46
C GLY A 659 -29.82 30.33 4.38
N SER A 660 -29.84 31.65 4.18
CA SER A 660 -30.69 32.30 3.18
C SER A 660 -30.11 32.11 1.76
N PRO A 661 -30.91 31.74 0.74
CA PRO A 661 -30.45 31.56 -0.63
C PRO A 661 -30.13 32.86 -1.39
N CYS A 662 -30.17 34.02 -0.73
CA CYS A 662 -29.88 35.33 -1.31
C CYS A 662 -28.47 35.81 -0.91
N PHE A 663 -27.66 36.14 -1.91
CA PHE A 663 -26.27 36.58 -1.74
C PHE A 663 -26.16 38.09 -1.47
N ASN A 664 -24.96 38.55 -1.12
CA ASN A 664 -24.59 39.97 -0.99
C ASN A 664 -25.50 40.82 -0.09
N GLY A 665 -26.09 40.20 0.95
CA GLY A 665 -27.01 40.88 1.87
C GLY A 665 -28.44 41.05 1.35
N GLY A 666 -28.81 40.36 0.27
CA GLY A 666 -30.19 40.32 -0.24
C GLY A 666 -31.16 39.63 0.73
N VAL A 667 -32.42 40.08 0.73
CA VAL A 667 -33.46 39.60 1.67
C VAL A 667 -34.38 38.60 0.97
N CYS A 668 -34.48 37.38 1.50
CA CYS A 668 -35.34 36.31 0.99
C CYS A 668 -36.80 36.52 1.42
N GLN A 669 -37.72 36.62 0.46
CA GLN A 669 -39.16 36.60 0.71
C GLN A 669 -39.79 35.35 0.08
N VAL A 670 -40.61 34.64 0.85
CA VAL A 670 -41.33 33.44 0.39
C VAL A 670 -42.55 33.86 -0.43
N THR A 671 -42.75 33.21 -1.58
CA THR A 671 -43.84 33.47 -2.52
C THR A 671 -44.68 32.20 -2.73
N HIS A 672 -45.99 32.35 -2.87
CA HIS A 672 -46.94 31.22 -2.91
C HIS A 672 -47.10 30.58 -4.30
N SER A 673 -46.37 31.08 -5.29
CA SER A 673 -46.37 30.63 -6.70
C SER A 673 -44.93 30.55 -7.19
N ALA A 674 -44.61 29.66 -8.12
CA ALA A 674 -43.24 29.47 -8.59
C ALA A 674 -42.68 30.73 -9.32
N PRO A 675 -41.41 31.14 -9.06
CA PRO A 675 -40.49 30.58 -8.06
C PRO A 675 -40.96 30.88 -6.62
N LEU A 676 -40.89 29.87 -5.75
CA LEU A 676 -41.45 29.87 -4.38
C LEU A 676 -40.74 30.81 -3.38
N PHE A 677 -39.72 31.54 -3.85
CA PHE A 677 -39.13 32.67 -3.14
C PHE A 677 -38.51 33.65 -4.14
N VAL A 678 -38.32 34.89 -3.68
CA VAL A 678 -37.67 36.00 -4.40
C VAL A 678 -36.65 36.67 -3.49
N CYS A 679 -35.50 37.06 -4.05
CA CYS A 679 -34.47 37.82 -3.35
C CYS A 679 -34.54 39.31 -3.70
N ASN A 680 -34.70 40.16 -2.68
CA ASN A 680 -34.64 41.62 -2.86
C ASN A 680 -33.21 42.12 -2.66
N CYS A 681 -32.65 42.77 -3.69
CA CYS A 681 -31.22 43.09 -3.77
C CYS A 681 -30.87 44.52 -3.34
N PRO A 682 -29.73 44.74 -2.64
CA PRO A 682 -29.21 46.08 -2.39
C PRO A 682 -28.81 46.81 -3.68
N SER A 683 -28.77 48.15 -3.64
CA SER A 683 -28.65 49.05 -4.80
C SER A 683 -27.56 48.71 -5.82
N ASN A 684 -26.46 48.12 -5.36
CA ASN A 684 -25.26 47.81 -6.14
C ASN A 684 -25.31 46.42 -6.79
N PHE A 685 -26.32 45.60 -6.48
CA PHE A 685 -26.44 44.21 -6.91
C PHE A 685 -27.75 43.96 -7.68
N THR A 686 -27.76 42.88 -8.46
CA THR A 686 -28.81 42.43 -9.37
C THR A 686 -28.69 40.92 -9.58
N GLY A 687 -29.58 40.31 -10.37
CA GLY A 687 -29.69 38.85 -10.49
C GLY A 687 -30.77 38.26 -9.59
N GLN A 688 -31.16 37.01 -9.84
CA GLN A 688 -32.31 36.38 -9.18
C GLN A 688 -32.08 36.12 -7.68
N TYR A 689 -30.80 36.01 -7.28
CA TYR A 689 -30.32 35.75 -5.93
C TYR A 689 -29.37 36.86 -5.45
N CYS A 690 -29.36 38.03 -6.10
CA CYS A 690 -28.48 39.17 -5.81
C CYS A 690 -26.97 38.90 -6.02
N GLU A 691 -26.68 37.97 -6.92
CA GLU A 691 -25.36 37.42 -7.22
C GLU A 691 -24.49 38.27 -8.16
N LEU A 692 -25.08 39.23 -8.89
CA LEU A 692 -24.39 40.05 -9.90
C LEU A 692 -24.20 41.48 -9.41
N GLU A 693 -23.01 42.07 -9.55
CA GLU A 693 -22.82 43.52 -9.37
C GLU A 693 -23.36 44.31 -10.57
N ARG A 694 -24.03 45.44 -10.31
CA ARG A 694 -24.46 46.37 -11.36
C ARG A 694 -23.29 47.20 -11.87
N ARG A 695 -22.57 46.70 -12.88
CA ARG A 695 -21.82 47.55 -13.81
C ARG A 695 -22.04 47.11 -15.26
N TYR A 696 -22.76 47.94 -16.00
CA TYR A 696 -22.78 47.91 -17.46
C TYR A 696 -21.56 48.67 -18.04
N GLU A 697 -21.47 48.61 -19.36
CA GLU A 697 -20.36 48.96 -20.25
C GLU A 697 -19.88 50.44 -20.24
N VAL A 698 -18.92 50.71 -21.14
CA VAL A 698 -18.35 52.00 -21.57
C VAL A 698 -17.17 52.51 -20.72
N TYR A 699 -15.95 52.43 -21.26
CA TYR A 699 -15.23 53.60 -21.82
C TYR A 699 -13.94 53.19 -22.56
N MET A 700 -13.81 53.64 -23.80
CA MET A 700 -12.52 53.92 -24.43
C MET A 700 -11.93 55.19 -23.80
N ASN A 701 -10.59 55.25 -23.66
CA ASN A 701 -9.81 56.32 -23.02
C ASN A 701 -10.07 56.44 -21.49
N ASP A 702 -9.05 56.50 -20.64
CA ASP A 702 -8.01 57.55 -20.63
C ASP A 702 -6.70 57.09 -19.94
N GLY A 703 -5.65 57.91 -20.01
CA GLY A 703 -4.64 57.95 -18.93
C GLY A 703 -3.29 57.28 -19.15
N ALA A 704 -2.91 56.92 -20.38
CA ALA A 704 -1.48 56.73 -20.67
C ALA A 704 -0.79 58.09 -20.72
N GLN A 705 0.06 58.41 -19.73
CA GLN A 705 1.07 59.45 -19.93
C GLN A 705 1.92 59.05 -21.14
N GLN A 706 1.85 59.85 -22.21
CA GLN A 706 2.51 59.55 -23.47
C GLN A 706 4.04 59.55 -23.30
N ILE A 707 4.64 58.36 -23.21
CA ILE A 707 6.04 58.20 -23.58
C ILE A 707 6.06 58.06 -25.10
N GLN A 708 6.22 59.20 -25.79
CA GLN A 708 6.42 59.23 -27.23
C GLN A 708 7.63 58.35 -27.59
N ARG A 709 7.42 57.34 -28.42
CA ARG A 709 8.53 56.57 -29.00
C ARG A 709 9.32 57.51 -29.91
N ASP A 710 10.59 57.72 -29.59
CA ASP A 710 11.52 58.39 -30.50
C ASP A 710 11.79 57.45 -31.70
N GLU A 711 11.60 57.93 -32.93
CA GLU A 711 11.74 57.12 -34.15
C GLU A 711 13.15 56.52 -34.33
N ARG A 712 14.16 57.11 -33.67
CA ARG A 712 15.53 56.58 -33.63
C ARG A 712 15.67 55.31 -32.78
N CYS A 713 14.65 54.95 -32.00
CA CYS A 713 14.65 53.84 -31.05
C CYS A 713 13.75 52.67 -31.51
N ARG A 714 14.26 51.80 -32.40
CA ARG A 714 13.50 50.71 -33.04
C ARG A 714 12.63 49.90 -32.08
N ASN A 715 13.22 49.45 -30.97
CA ASN A 715 12.56 48.67 -29.91
C ASN A 715 12.69 49.35 -28.54
N GLY A 716 12.76 50.69 -28.51
CA GLY A 716 12.91 51.49 -27.30
C GLY A 716 11.74 52.42 -27.02
N HIS A 717 11.80 53.07 -25.86
CA HIS A 717 10.76 54.00 -25.40
C HIS A 717 11.19 55.47 -25.52
N SER A 718 12.46 55.80 -25.28
CA SER A 718 12.95 57.19 -25.24
C SER A 718 14.44 57.28 -25.61
N PHE A 719 14.84 58.26 -26.42
CA PHE A 719 16.25 58.54 -26.73
C PHE A 719 16.86 59.48 -25.68
N ASP A 720 17.93 59.06 -24.99
CA ASP A 720 18.68 59.93 -24.10
C ASP A 720 19.78 60.68 -24.88
N LYS A 721 19.61 62.00 -25.01
CA LYS A 721 20.55 62.89 -25.70
C LYS A 721 21.89 63.07 -24.97
N LYS A 722 22.02 62.68 -23.69
CA LYS A 722 23.27 62.76 -22.93
C LYS A 722 24.18 61.56 -23.16
N THR A 723 23.60 60.38 -23.40
CA THR A 723 24.33 59.12 -23.63
C THR A 723 24.31 58.66 -25.08
N ASP A 724 23.71 59.46 -25.96
CA ASP A 724 23.45 59.19 -27.39
C ASP A 724 22.84 57.80 -27.62
N SER A 725 21.90 57.41 -26.75
CA SER A 725 21.39 56.04 -26.70
C SER A 725 19.94 55.92 -26.26
N CYS A 726 19.25 54.95 -26.84
CA CYS A 726 17.88 54.61 -26.54
C CYS A 726 17.71 53.81 -25.24
N ARG A 727 16.69 54.15 -24.47
CA ARG A 727 16.18 53.33 -23.38
C ARG A 727 15.32 52.19 -23.94
N CYS A 728 15.87 50.98 -23.92
CA CYS A 728 15.26 49.82 -24.59
C CYS A 728 14.14 49.14 -23.82
N SER A 729 13.22 48.53 -24.58
CA SER A 729 12.23 47.60 -24.03
C SER A 729 12.93 46.35 -23.50
N ASN A 730 12.30 45.65 -22.54
CA ASN A 730 12.83 44.40 -21.99
C ASN A 730 13.15 43.38 -23.10
N GLY A 731 14.42 42.95 -23.17
CA GLY A 731 14.91 42.01 -24.19
C GLY A 731 15.67 42.65 -25.36
N PHE A 732 15.80 43.97 -25.40
CA PHE A 732 16.51 44.71 -26.46
C PHE A 732 17.64 45.57 -25.88
N SER A 733 18.64 45.90 -26.70
CA SER A 733 19.84 46.66 -26.32
C SER A 733 20.51 47.29 -27.55
N GLY A 734 21.59 48.05 -27.34
CA GLY A 734 22.24 48.84 -28.39
C GLY A 734 21.79 50.30 -28.38
N THR A 735 22.50 51.18 -29.09
CA THR A 735 22.22 52.64 -29.03
C THR A 735 20.88 53.00 -29.66
N GLN A 736 20.31 52.15 -30.52
CA GLN A 736 19.00 52.30 -31.16
C GLN A 736 18.01 51.18 -30.76
N CYS A 737 18.36 50.36 -29.76
CA CYS A 737 17.62 49.14 -29.39
C CYS A 737 17.50 48.13 -30.54
N GLU A 738 18.53 48.07 -31.37
CA GLU A 738 18.68 47.21 -32.54
C GLU A 738 19.11 45.78 -32.19
N SER A 739 19.71 45.57 -31.01
CA SER A 739 20.27 44.28 -30.59
C SER A 739 19.32 43.47 -29.70
N ILE A 740 18.78 42.38 -30.25
CA ILE A 740 17.90 41.42 -29.57
C ILE A 740 18.74 40.57 -28.59
N GLN A 741 18.44 40.65 -27.29
CA GLN A 741 19.11 39.90 -26.22
C GLN A 741 18.34 38.66 -25.74
N THR A 742 17.02 38.66 -25.91
CA THR A 742 16.14 37.58 -25.45
C THR A 742 15.08 37.28 -26.50
N ILE A 743 14.67 36.02 -26.58
CA ILE A 743 13.61 35.52 -27.45
C ILE A 743 12.63 34.70 -26.63
N SER A 744 11.37 34.64 -27.07
CA SER A 744 10.40 33.66 -26.58
C SER A 744 10.15 32.59 -27.63
N LEU A 745 10.19 31.33 -27.20
CA LEU A 745 9.90 30.15 -28.00
C LEU A 745 8.62 29.53 -27.44
N SER A 746 7.50 29.62 -28.16
CA SER A 746 6.18 29.17 -27.67
C SER A 746 5.51 28.13 -28.56
N GLU A 747 6.10 27.82 -29.72
CA GLU A 747 5.51 26.98 -30.76
C GLU A 747 6.29 25.67 -30.97
N LYS A 748 5.67 24.66 -31.59
CA LYS A 748 6.38 23.42 -31.98
C LYS A 748 7.46 23.76 -33.02
N ARG A 749 8.63 23.09 -32.93
CA ARG A 749 9.79 23.23 -33.84
C ARG A 749 10.40 24.64 -33.90
N SER A 750 10.21 25.45 -32.86
CA SER A 750 10.88 26.74 -32.70
C SER A 750 12.39 26.58 -32.50
N TYR A 751 13.21 27.38 -33.18
CA TYR A 751 14.64 27.46 -32.90
C TYR A 751 15.25 28.78 -33.39
N ALA A 752 16.37 29.15 -32.78
CA ALA A 752 17.23 30.25 -33.23
C ALA A 752 18.65 29.74 -33.53
N LYS A 753 19.10 29.92 -34.77
CA LYS A 753 20.48 29.59 -35.20
C LYS A 753 21.38 30.83 -35.06
N ILE A 754 22.35 30.76 -34.15
CA ILE A 754 23.39 31.78 -33.95
C ILE A 754 24.68 31.31 -34.63
N ILE A 755 25.24 32.14 -35.52
CA ILE A 755 26.54 31.87 -36.13
C ILE A 755 27.64 32.30 -35.16
N LEU A 756 28.53 31.37 -34.81
CA LEU A 756 29.70 31.68 -33.99
C LEU A 756 30.76 32.39 -34.85
N PRO A 757 31.37 33.49 -34.36
CA PRO A 757 32.35 34.24 -35.14
C PRO A 757 33.56 33.36 -35.46
N SER A 758 33.84 33.18 -36.74
CA SER A 758 35.03 32.44 -37.19
C SER A 758 36.31 33.13 -36.70
N PRO A 759 37.37 32.37 -36.34
CA PRO A 759 38.64 32.94 -35.95
C PRO A 759 39.27 33.68 -37.15
N SER A 760 39.23 35.01 -37.14
CA SER A 760 39.74 35.83 -38.24
C SER A 760 41.25 35.70 -38.37
N SER A 761 41.72 35.65 -39.61
CA SER A 761 43.10 35.39 -40.04
C SER A 761 44.08 36.55 -39.79
N SER A 762 43.87 37.36 -38.74
CA SER A 762 44.60 38.61 -38.47
C SER A 762 45.09 38.80 -37.02
N SER A 763 44.94 37.81 -36.14
CA SER A 763 45.49 37.85 -34.76
C SER A 763 46.15 36.52 -34.38
N THR A 764 47.27 36.23 -35.04
CA THR A 764 47.89 34.90 -35.19
C THR A 764 48.65 34.36 -33.97
N SER A 765 48.29 34.75 -32.74
CA SER A 765 48.98 34.30 -31.50
C SER A 765 48.09 33.94 -30.31
N VAL A 766 46.83 34.39 -30.23
CA VAL A 766 46.02 34.27 -28.98
C VAL A 766 44.93 33.19 -29.04
N ILE A 767 44.52 32.74 -30.23
CA ILE A 767 43.39 31.78 -30.38
C ILE A 767 43.86 30.31 -30.31
N LYS A 768 45.14 30.02 -30.57
CA LYS A 768 45.69 28.64 -30.52
C LYS A 768 45.76 28.01 -29.11
N THR A 769 45.42 28.74 -28.05
CA THR A 769 45.61 28.32 -26.65
C THR A 769 44.33 28.09 -25.84
N ARG A 770 43.12 28.36 -26.38
CA ARG A 770 41.87 28.13 -25.63
C ARG A 770 41.55 26.63 -25.53
N SER A 771 41.99 26.03 -24.41
CA SER A 771 41.73 24.65 -24.00
C SER A 771 40.36 24.43 -23.35
N SER A 772 39.46 25.42 -23.44
CA SER A 772 38.11 25.37 -22.88
C SER A 772 37.11 26.25 -23.62
N ILE A 773 35.84 25.82 -23.59
CA ILE A 773 34.65 26.57 -24.03
C ILE A 773 33.78 26.84 -22.80
N ASN A 774 33.36 28.09 -22.58
CA ASN A 774 32.31 28.47 -21.63
C ASN A 774 31.10 29.01 -22.42
N ILE A 775 29.93 28.40 -22.24
CA ILE A 775 28.65 28.90 -22.76
C ILE A 775 27.74 29.21 -21.56
N THR A 776 27.35 30.47 -21.41
CA THR A 776 26.40 30.91 -20.38
C THR A 776 25.14 31.45 -21.05
N LEU A 777 23.96 31.14 -20.52
CA LEU A 777 22.69 31.73 -20.93
C LEU A 777 21.69 31.81 -19.78
N SER A 778 20.68 32.67 -19.92
CA SER A 778 19.48 32.67 -19.08
C SER A 778 18.34 31.91 -19.77
N ILE A 779 17.63 31.08 -19.01
CA ILE A 779 16.38 30.43 -19.42
C ILE A 779 15.27 30.79 -18.43
N ARG A 780 14.04 30.95 -18.93
CA ARG A 780 12.82 30.99 -18.12
C ARG A 780 11.81 30.04 -18.77
N PRO A 781 11.72 28.79 -18.26
CA PRO A 781 10.89 27.76 -18.87
C PRO A 781 9.41 28.01 -18.60
N GLU A 782 8.61 27.98 -19.67
CA GLU A 782 7.15 27.85 -19.58
C GLU A 782 6.74 26.36 -19.49
N ARG A 783 7.61 25.46 -19.95
CA ARG A 783 7.45 24.00 -19.81
C ARG A 783 8.69 23.37 -19.20
N LYS A 784 8.51 22.32 -18.40
CA LYS A 784 9.58 21.54 -17.76
C LYS A 784 10.45 20.73 -18.74
N ASN A 785 10.29 20.93 -20.05
CA ASN A 785 10.80 20.03 -21.08
C ASN A 785 11.20 20.81 -22.34
N GLY A 786 12.32 20.41 -22.96
CA GLY A 786 12.72 20.85 -24.30
C GLY A 786 14.23 21.01 -24.49
N ILE A 787 14.66 21.07 -25.76
CA ILE A 787 16.07 21.28 -26.13
C ILE A 787 16.43 22.74 -25.92
N VAL A 788 17.29 23.04 -24.94
CA VAL A 788 17.71 24.41 -24.58
C VAL A 788 18.74 24.95 -25.56
N MET A 789 19.77 24.15 -25.85
CA MET A 789 20.82 24.49 -26.80
C MET A 789 21.48 23.25 -27.37
N TYR A 790 22.02 23.39 -28.58
CA TYR A 790 22.78 22.35 -29.25
C TYR A 790 23.93 22.95 -30.07
N LEU A 791 25.10 22.34 -29.99
CA LEU A 791 26.29 22.69 -30.75
C LEU A 791 26.94 21.40 -31.27
N GLY A 792 26.98 21.20 -32.60
CA GLY A 792 27.51 19.98 -33.22
C GLY A 792 26.94 19.77 -34.63
N ASP A 793 27.38 18.70 -35.31
CA ASP A 793 26.94 18.34 -36.66
C ASP A 793 25.89 17.21 -36.71
N GLY A 794 25.52 16.65 -35.55
CA GLY A 794 24.58 15.55 -35.41
C GLY A 794 25.17 14.15 -35.56
N VAL A 795 26.45 14.03 -35.95
CA VAL A 795 27.07 12.74 -36.34
C VAL A 795 28.34 12.44 -35.56
N LYS A 796 29.19 13.45 -35.31
CA LYS A 796 30.43 13.29 -34.52
C LYS A 796 30.16 13.40 -33.01
N ASN A 797 30.96 12.68 -32.22
CA ASN A 797 30.96 12.80 -30.75
C ASN A 797 31.39 14.19 -30.22
N ASP A 798 31.93 15.06 -31.07
CA ASP A 798 32.26 16.46 -30.75
C ASP A 798 31.02 17.37 -30.79
N PHE A 799 30.07 17.09 -29.89
CA PHE A 799 28.84 17.87 -29.71
C PHE A 799 28.66 18.34 -28.26
N VAL A 800 27.73 19.28 -28.06
CA VAL A 800 27.18 19.68 -26.75
C VAL A 800 25.68 19.78 -26.90
N ALA A 801 24.94 18.98 -26.14
CA ALA A 801 23.49 19.02 -26.07
C ALA A 801 23.04 19.40 -24.66
N VAL A 802 22.09 20.33 -24.54
CA VAL A 802 21.44 20.69 -23.27
C VAL A 802 19.94 20.51 -23.41
N GLU A 803 19.39 19.66 -22.54
CA GLU A 803 17.98 19.29 -22.51
C GLU A 803 17.43 19.62 -21.11
N VAL A 804 16.26 20.26 -21.02
CA VAL A 804 15.45 20.15 -19.79
C VAL A 804 14.58 18.92 -19.94
N ILE A 805 14.64 18.01 -18.96
CA ILE A 805 13.87 16.77 -18.92
C ILE A 805 13.20 16.71 -17.55
N SER A 806 11.87 16.88 -17.54
CA SER A 806 11.04 16.90 -16.33
C SER A 806 11.55 17.89 -15.26
N GLY A 807 12.07 19.02 -15.75
CA GLY A 807 12.64 20.11 -14.96
C GLY A 807 14.13 19.95 -14.64
N MET A 808 14.70 18.75 -14.74
CA MET A 808 16.14 18.56 -14.53
C MET A 808 16.92 18.99 -15.78
N VAL A 809 18.05 19.68 -15.58
CA VAL A 809 18.93 20.05 -16.71
C VAL A 809 19.92 18.91 -16.96
N ARG A 810 19.81 18.26 -18.12
CA ARG A 810 20.74 17.28 -18.65
C ARG A 810 21.67 17.96 -19.65
N VAL A 811 22.97 17.72 -19.53
CA VAL A 811 24.01 18.18 -20.46
C VAL A 811 24.82 16.98 -20.92
N ARG A 812 24.94 16.78 -22.23
CA ARG A 812 25.72 15.69 -22.84
C ARG A 812 26.81 16.24 -23.75
N HIS A 813 28.00 15.67 -23.67
CA HIS A 813 29.15 15.96 -24.51
C HIS A 813 30.01 14.69 -24.63
N ALA A 814 30.21 14.20 -25.85
CA ALA A 814 30.83 12.91 -26.13
C ALA A 814 30.20 11.74 -25.32
N ASP A 815 31.02 10.99 -24.60
CA ASP A 815 30.66 9.86 -23.72
C ASP A 815 30.04 10.29 -22.38
N ILE A 816 30.04 11.58 -22.06
CA ILE A 816 29.65 12.09 -20.73
C ILE A 816 28.26 12.73 -20.77
N ALA A 817 27.39 12.29 -19.87
CA ALA A 817 26.16 12.99 -19.51
C ALA A 817 26.21 13.43 -18.04
N LEU A 818 25.87 14.69 -17.79
CA LEU A 818 25.65 15.24 -16.45
C LEU A 818 24.19 15.64 -16.30
N VAL A 819 23.59 15.33 -15.16
CA VAL A 819 22.22 15.75 -14.80
C VAL A 819 22.27 16.54 -13.52
N ILE A 820 21.71 17.75 -13.54
CA ILE A 820 21.49 18.53 -12.33
C ILE A 820 20.15 18.11 -11.74
N GLN A 821 20.22 17.46 -10.57
CA GLN A 821 19.05 16.95 -9.84
C GLN A 821 18.11 18.06 -9.31
N LYS A 822 18.56 19.32 -9.30
CA LYS A 822 17.70 20.46 -8.99
C LYS A 822 16.83 20.81 -10.21
N SER A 823 15.53 20.69 -10.03
CA SER A 823 14.53 21.07 -11.03
C SER A 823 14.51 22.59 -11.29
N VAL A 824 14.28 22.99 -12.54
CA VAL A 824 13.95 24.38 -12.91
C VAL A 824 12.51 24.70 -12.55
N GLU A 825 12.31 25.91 -12.04
CA GLU A 825 11.01 26.46 -11.67
C GLU A 825 10.38 27.12 -12.91
N LEU A 826 9.10 26.88 -13.15
CA LEU A 826 8.40 27.48 -14.29
C LEU A 826 8.20 28.98 -14.07
N ASP A 827 8.27 29.75 -15.15
CA ASP A 827 8.19 31.23 -15.17
C ASP A 827 9.27 31.97 -14.35
N VAL A 828 10.24 31.25 -13.77
CA VAL A 828 11.40 31.81 -13.05
C VAL A 828 12.63 31.89 -13.95
N GLU A 829 13.42 32.96 -13.84
CA GLU A 829 14.69 33.05 -14.59
C GLU A 829 15.79 32.24 -13.90
N HIS A 830 16.33 31.26 -14.62
CA HIS A 830 17.50 30.48 -14.24
C HIS A 830 18.71 30.86 -15.09
N ARG A 831 19.89 30.91 -14.46
CA ARG A 831 21.18 31.10 -15.14
C ARG A 831 21.86 29.74 -15.30
N LEU A 832 22.12 29.35 -16.54
CA LEU A 832 22.84 28.13 -16.89
C LEU A 832 24.22 28.49 -17.44
N GLU A 833 25.25 27.81 -16.96
CA GLU A 833 26.64 27.92 -17.42
C GLU A 833 27.19 26.51 -17.68
N VAL A 834 27.72 26.28 -18.88
CA VAL A 834 28.32 25.03 -19.34
C VAL A 834 29.78 25.31 -19.69
N VAL A 835 30.70 24.72 -18.93
CA VAL A 835 32.14 24.85 -19.11
C VAL A 835 32.73 23.50 -19.50
N ILE A 836 33.36 23.44 -20.67
CA ILE A 836 34.01 22.25 -21.21
C ILE A 836 35.50 22.55 -21.31
N ASN A 837 36.35 21.73 -20.70
CA ASN A 837 37.79 21.80 -20.88
C ASN A 837 38.34 20.43 -21.32
N ARG A 838 39.67 20.33 -21.51
CA ARG A 838 40.32 19.10 -22.02
C ARG A 838 40.09 17.87 -21.16
N THR A 839 39.88 18.03 -19.85
CA THR A 839 39.83 16.94 -18.86
C THR A 839 38.53 16.90 -18.06
N ALA A 840 37.61 17.84 -18.24
CA ALA A 840 36.35 17.90 -17.49
C ALA A 840 35.20 18.56 -18.28
N LEU A 841 33.98 18.16 -17.93
CA LEU A 841 32.72 18.86 -18.20
C LEU A 841 32.19 19.39 -16.86
N LYS A 842 31.80 20.66 -16.81
CA LYS A 842 31.22 21.32 -15.63
C LYS A 842 29.96 22.07 -16.03
N VAL A 843 28.91 21.93 -15.24
CA VAL A 843 27.62 22.59 -15.45
C VAL A 843 27.22 23.29 -14.16
N LYS A 844 26.78 24.55 -14.26
CA LYS A 844 26.25 25.34 -13.14
C LYS A 844 24.84 25.83 -13.47
N LEU A 845 23.87 25.53 -12.61
CA LEU A 845 22.49 26.01 -12.68
C LEU A 845 22.17 26.83 -11.43
N ASN A 846 21.94 28.13 -11.61
CA ASN A 846 21.90 29.12 -10.53
C ASN A 846 23.17 29.02 -9.67
N GLU A 847 23.11 28.47 -8.46
CA GLU A 847 24.30 28.23 -7.61
C GLU A 847 24.72 26.75 -7.51
N VAL A 848 23.95 25.81 -8.08
CA VAL A 848 24.26 24.38 -8.03
C VAL A 848 25.28 24.04 -9.13
N VAL A 849 26.35 23.34 -8.76
CA VAL A 849 27.44 22.96 -9.66
C VAL A 849 27.61 21.45 -9.70
N VAL A 850 27.72 20.88 -10.89
CA VAL A 850 28.03 19.46 -11.12
C VAL A 850 29.18 19.36 -12.14
N SER A 851 30.12 18.44 -11.94
CA SER A 851 31.24 18.23 -12.87
C SER A 851 31.68 16.76 -12.93
N ALA A 852 32.13 16.33 -14.10
CA ALA A 852 32.76 15.03 -14.33
C ALA A 852 34.10 15.19 -15.06
N THR A 853 35.08 14.36 -14.71
CA THR A 853 36.37 14.22 -15.40
C THR A 853 36.24 13.29 -16.60
N LYS A 854 36.93 13.63 -17.70
CA LYS A 854 36.88 12.88 -18.97
C LYS A 854 37.81 11.66 -18.96
N SER A 855 37.34 10.58 -19.58
CA SER A 855 38.08 9.35 -19.86
C SER A 855 39.26 9.56 -20.83
N SER A 856 39.08 10.48 -21.78
CA SER A 856 40.03 10.78 -22.86
C SER A 856 40.10 12.29 -23.14
N ALA A 857 41.25 12.75 -23.64
CA ALA A 857 41.48 14.17 -23.95
C ALA A 857 40.89 14.54 -25.33
N THR A 858 39.61 14.90 -25.37
CA THR A 858 38.90 15.33 -26.59
C THR A 858 39.51 16.59 -27.24
N GLN A 859 39.59 16.62 -28.57
CA GLN A 859 40.01 17.80 -29.33
C GLN A 859 38.87 18.83 -29.41
N ILE A 860 38.83 19.75 -28.43
CA ILE A 860 37.90 20.90 -28.38
C ILE A 860 37.97 21.81 -29.62
N ILE A 861 39.00 21.63 -30.45
CA ILE A 861 39.24 22.29 -31.72
C ILE A 861 38.01 22.18 -32.65
N ASP A 862 37.40 20.99 -32.81
CA ASP A 862 36.25 20.82 -33.72
C ASP A 862 34.99 21.53 -33.19
N LEU A 863 34.78 21.58 -31.87
CA LEU A 863 33.70 22.37 -31.25
C LEU A 863 33.92 23.89 -31.36
N LEU A 864 35.18 24.36 -31.43
CA LEU A 864 35.49 25.76 -31.74
C LEU A 864 35.28 26.10 -33.23
N TYR A 865 35.27 25.10 -34.12
CA TYR A 865 34.92 25.23 -35.54
C TYR A 865 33.44 24.98 -35.84
N ALA A 866 32.64 24.52 -34.87
CA ALA A 866 31.20 24.32 -35.01
C ALA A 866 30.50 25.68 -35.25
N LYS A 867 30.29 26.02 -36.53
CA LYS A 867 29.85 27.35 -36.97
C LYS A 867 28.49 27.79 -36.41
N ASN A 868 27.63 26.86 -36.00
CA ASN A 868 26.23 27.10 -35.69
C ASN A 868 25.89 26.63 -34.26
N LEU A 869 25.54 27.58 -33.39
CA LEU A 869 24.92 27.31 -32.09
C LEU A 869 23.40 27.41 -32.24
N PHE A 870 22.69 26.32 -32.00
CA PHE A 870 21.23 26.29 -32.01
C PHE A 870 20.69 26.52 -30.61
N ILE A 871 19.65 27.34 -30.49
CA ILE A 871 19.00 27.72 -29.23
C ILE A 871 17.52 27.39 -29.33
N GLY A 872 17.00 26.76 -28.28
CA GLY A 872 15.59 26.44 -28.09
C GLY A 872 15.04 25.31 -28.97
N GLY A 873 15.84 24.73 -29.87
CA GLY A 873 15.41 23.63 -30.73
C GLY A 873 16.47 23.34 -31.81
N LEU A 874 16.10 22.53 -32.81
CA LEU A 874 16.94 22.11 -33.92
C LEU A 874 16.18 22.23 -35.25
N ASP A 875 16.91 22.34 -36.37
CA ASP A 875 16.34 22.05 -37.68
C ASP A 875 16.01 20.55 -37.82
N SER A 876 15.15 20.19 -38.77
CA SER A 876 14.64 18.82 -38.94
C SER A 876 15.74 17.78 -39.18
N ASP A 877 16.75 18.15 -39.96
CA ASP A 877 17.73 17.23 -40.49
C ASP A 877 18.83 16.99 -39.44
N LEU A 878 19.22 18.06 -38.73
CA LEU A 878 20.10 17.99 -37.58
C LEU A 878 19.44 17.29 -36.39
N PHE A 879 18.13 17.52 -36.16
CA PHE A 879 17.37 16.78 -35.13
C PHE A 879 17.38 15.28 -35.39
N ALA A 880 17.09 14.85 -36.61
CA ALA A 880 17.09 13.44 -36.99
C ALA A 880 18.49 12.80 -36.80
N LYS A 881 19.56 13.47 -37.25
CA LYS A 881 20.95 13.00 -37.06
C LYS A 881 21.34 12.92 -35.59
N ALA A 882 21.14 14.01 -34.84
CA ALA A 882 21.46 14.09 -33.42
C ALA A 882 20.71 13.04 -32.60
N ARG A 883 19.46 12.70 -32.97
CA ARG A 883 18.69 11.62 -32.32
C ARG A 883 19.18 10.23 -32.73
N ALA A 884 19.50 9.99 -34.00
CA ALA A 884 20.05 8.71 -34.47
C ALA A 884 21.40 8.38 -33.81
N SER A 885 22.26 9.37 -33.61
CA SER A 885 23.53 9.25 -32.89
C SER A 885 23.37 9.31 -31.35
N GLY A 886 22.14 9.43 -30.84
CA GLY A 886 21.84 9.51 -29.40
C GLY A 886 22.33 10.77 -28.68
N HIS A 887 22.73 11.82 -29.39
CA HIS A 887 23.22 13.07 -28.81
C HIS A 887 22.14 13.78 -27.96
N ILE A 888 20.87 13.60 -28.33
CA ILE A 888 19.67 14.06 -27.63
C ILE A 888 18.76 12.89 -27.28
N THR A 889 17.97 13.05 -26.22
CA THR A 889 17.03 12.02 -25.71
C THR A 889 15.57 12.40 -25.93
N ILE A 890 15.25 13.69 -25.99
CA ILE A 890 13.90 14.20 -26.23
C ILE A 890 13.40 13.78 -27.63
N GLU A 891 12.16 13.27 -27.68
CA GLU A 891 11.55 12.68 -28.88
C GLU A 891 10.88 13.71 -29.78
N SER A 892 10.29 14.74 -29.17
CA SER A 892 9.79 15.93 -29.82
C SER A 892 9.82 17.09 -28.81
N GLY A 893 10.03 18.32 -29.30
CA GLY A 893 9.90 19.52 -28.47
C GLY A 893 11.10 20.46 -28.48
N SER A 894 10.86 21.64 -29.03
CA SER A 894 11.62 22.85 -28.72
C SER A 894 11.47 23.22 -27.24
N PHE A 895 12.45 23.90 -26.67
CA PHE A 895 12.28 24.61 -25.39
C PHE A 895 11.09 25.57 -25.50
N SER A 896 10.18 25.51 -24.51
CA SER A 896 9.08 26.45 -24.39
C SER A 896 9.40 27.47 -23.29
N GLY A 897 9.39 28.75 -23.64
CA GLY A 897 9.66 29.87 -22.75
C GLY A 897 10.71 30.84 -23.28
N CYS A 898 11.20 31.69 -22.39
CA CYS A 898 12.13 32.76 -22.72
C CYS A 898 13.59 32.30 -22.61
N VAL A 899 14.43 32.61 -23.60
CA VAL A 899 15.87 32.35 -23.60
C VAL A 899 16.64 33.60 -23.99
N GLY A 900 17.78 33.87 -23.36
CA GLY A 900 18.62 34.99 -23.75
C GLY A 900 19.86 35.21 -22.88
N LYS A 901 20.42 36.43 -22.92
CA LYS A 901 21.65 36.82 -22.21
C LYS A 901 22.83 35.87 -22.51
N ILE A 902 22.90 35.38 -23.74
CA ILE A 902 23.85 34.35 -24.17
C ILE A 902 25.28 34.93 -24.23
N LYS A 903 26.24 34.21 -23.67
CA LYS A 903 27.67 34.49 -23.77
C LYS A 903 28.43 33.24 -24.17
N VAL A 904 29.38 33.38 -25.10
CA VAL A 904 30.31 32.32 -25.49
C VAL A 904 31.73 32.83 -25.28
N ASN A 905 32.46 32.22 -24.35
CA ASN A 905 33.79 32.65 -23.90
C ASN A 905 33.84 34.17 -23.59
N ASP A 906 32.92 34.60 -22.70
CA ASP A 906 32.67 35.98 -22.25
C ASP A 906 32.18 36.98 -23.31
N LYS A 907 32.24 36.65 -24.60
CA LYS A 907 31.66 37.46 -25.67
C LYS A 907 30.15 37.32 -25.66
N ALA A 908 29.43 38.44 -25.53
CA ALA A 908 27.98 38.48 -25.65
C ALA A 908 27.56 38.11 -27.08
N MET A 909 26.56 37.23 -27.18
CA MET A 909 25.94 36.82 -28.43
C MET A 909 24.54 37.44 -28.51
N PHE A 910 24.23 38.06 -29.65
CA PHE A 910 22.93 38.68 -29.92
C PHE A 910 22.24 37.97 -31.07
N PHE A 911 20.91 37.99 -31.12
CA PHE A 911 20.14 37.37 -32.21
C PHE A 911 20.08 38.24 -33.49
N VAL A 912 20.90 39.30 -33.57
CA VAL A 912 21.01 40.17 -34.76
C VAL A 912 21.70 39.40 -35.89
N GLY A 913 21.04 39.30 -37.04
CA GLY A 913 21.57 38.53 -38.18
C GLY A 913 21.51 37.01 -37.99
N ALA A 914 20.71 36.50 -37.06
CA ALA A 914 20.37 35.08 -37.02
C ALA A 914 19.61 34.68 -38.30
N GLU A 915 20.29 34.05 -39.25
CA GLU A 915 19.75 33.68 -40.57
C GLU A 915 18.48 32.83 -40.51
N ASN A 916 18.25 32.13 -39.39
CA ASN A 916 17.12 31.23 -39.21
C ASN A 916 16.56 31.37 -37.78
N LEU A 917 15.65 32.34 -37.60
CA LEU A 917 14.70 32.37 -36.50
C LEU A 917 13.41 31.69 -36.99
N LYS A 918 13.12 30.49 -36.49
CA LYS A 918 11.92 29.74 -36.85
C LYS A 918 10.95 29.70 -35.69
N ASN A 919 9.72 30.19 -35.88
CA ASN A 919 8.65 30.20 -34.88
C ASN A 919 9.06 30.87 -33.54
N VAL A 920 9.82 31.97 -33.62
CA VAL A 920 10.38 32.68 -32.45
C VAL A 920 9.78 34.09 -32.34
N ALA A 921 9.29 34.46 -31.15
CA ALA A 921 8.89 35.82 -30.84
C ALA A 921 10.07 36.63 -30.27
N LEU A 922 10.17 37.91 -30.64
CA LEU A 922 11.27 38.79 -30.24
C LEU A 922 10.99 39.45 -28.87
N GLY A 923 11.99 39.40 -27.98
CA GLY A 923 11.83 39.88 -26.60
C GLY A 923 11.01 38.92 -25.74
N CYS A 924 10.96 39.20 -24.43
CA CYS A 924 10.15 38.44 -23.48
C CYS A 924 9.21 39.39 -22.73
N THR A 925 7.92 39.33 -23.04
CA THR A 925 6.91 40.19 -22.43
C THR A 925 6.39 39.59 -21.11
N PHE A 926 6.29 40.42 -20.08
CA PHE A 926 5.71 40.02 -18.79
C PHE A 926 4.19 40.04 -18.91
N ARG A 927 3.56 38.88 -19.12
CA ARG A 927 2.08 38.76 -19.03
C ARG A 927 1.67 38.67 -17.54
N PRO A 928 0.76 39.53 -17.05
CA PRO A 928 0.16 39.35 -15.73
C PRO A 928 -0.77 38.12 -15.73
N SER A 929 -0.38 37.07 -15.01
CA SER A 929 -1.04 35.77 -15.04
C SER A 929 -2.34 35.70 -14.22
N CYS A 930 -3.44 36.29 -14.73
CA CYS A 930 -4.84 35.84 -14.58
C CYS A 930 -5.72 36.68 -15.56
N ILE A 931 -5.58 36.55 -16.89
CA ILE A 931 -6.49 37.18 -17.89
C ILE A 931 -6.98 36.14 -18.90
N ASN A 932 -8.30 36.08 -19.09
CA ASN A 932 -9.06 35.35 -20.11
C ASN A 932 -8.62 33.90 -20.43
N GLY A 933 -9.16 32.93 -19.67
CA GLY A 933 -9.27 31.53 -20.11
C GLY A 933 -8.72 30.45 -19.18
N ALA A 934 -8.05 30.81 -18.08
CA ALA A 934 -7.49 29.84 -17.13
C ALA A 934 -8.38 29.65 -15.89
N SER A 935 -9.33 28.72 -15.95
CA SER A 935 -10.17 28.37 -14.80
C SER A 935 -9.40 27.59 -13.73
N CYS A 936 -9.59 27.99 -12.47
CA CYS A 936 -9.56 27.06 -11.35
C CYS A 936 -10.97 26.46 -11.27
N GLU A 937 -11.14 25.15 -11.42
CA GLU A 937 -12.47 24.53 -11.58
C GLU A 937 -13.36 24.74 -10.35
N HIS A 938 -12.84 24.38 -9.17
CA HIS A 938 -13.49 24.63 -7.87
C HIS A 938 -12.60 25.48 -6.96
N GLY A 939 -12.17 26.65 -7.44
CA GLY A 939 -11.28 27.55 -6.69
C GLY A 939 -11.14 28.95 -7.29
N THR A 940 -10.24 29.76 -6.73
CA THR A 940 -9.99 31.14 -7.17
C THR A 940 -8.53 31.34 -7.60
N CYS A 941 -8.29 31.93 -8.77
CA CYS A 941 -6.95 32.31 -9.26
C CYS A 941 -6.37 33.37 -8.31
N ILE A 942 -5.29 33.06 -7.59
CA ILE A 942 -4.54 34.04 -6.81
C ILE A 942 -3.18 34.28 -7.43
N SER A 943 -2.91 35.54 -7.77
CA SER A 943 -1.64 36.00 -8.30
C SER A 943 -0.77 36.57 -7.19
N SER A 944 0.32 35.87 -6.86
CA SER A 944 1.42 36.43 -6.08
C SER A 944 2.53 36.91 -7.02
N LYS A 945 3.41 37.80 -6.56
CA LYS A 945 4.47 38.43 -7.36
C LYS A 945 5.53 37.45 -7.94
N SER A 946 5.41 36.15 -7.67
CA SER A 946 6.35 35.12 -8.13
C SER A 946 5.77 33.70 -8.25
N SER A 947 4.45 33.46 -8.14
CA SER A 947 3.86 32.15 -8.52
C SER A 947 2.35 32.18 -8.79
N ARG A 948 1.89 31.21 -9.61
CA ARG A 948 0.47 30.85 -9.80
C ARG A 948 0.00 29.95 -8.65
N SER A 949 -1.18 30.23 -8.10
CA SER A 949 -1.88 29.30 -7.20
C SER A 949 -3.40 29.42 -7.38
N CYS A 950 -4.09 28.28 -7.37
CA CYS A 950 -5.55 28.26 -7.21
C CYS A 950 -5.87 28.01 -5.73
N LYS A 951 -6.66 28.91 -5.11
CA LYS A 951 -7.19 28.71 -3.76
C LYS A 951 -8.46 27.86 -3.85
N CYS A 952 -8.38 26.59 -3.46
CA CYS A 952 -9.48 25.65 -3.63
C CYS A 952 -10.61 25.82 -2.61
N GLN A 953 -11.83 25.55 -3.08
CA GLN A 953 -13.02 25.40 -2.24
C GLN A 953 -12.93 24.09 -1.43
N THR A 954 -13.63 24.05 -0.31
CA THR A 954 -13.61 22.91 0.62
C THR A 954 -14.02 21.61 -0.09
N GLY A 955 -13.19 20.56 0.05
CA GLY A 955 -13.41 19.28 -0.63
C GLY A 955 -12.73 19.14 -2.00
N TRP A 956 -12.01 20.17 -2.47
CA TRP A 956 -11.24 20.14 -3.71
C TRP A 956 -9.76 20.46 -3.46
N THR A 957 -8.88 19.90 -4.29
CA THR A 957 -7.43 20.01 -4.18
C THR A 957 -6.77 19.98 -5.56
N GLY A 958 -5.43 20.06 -5.61
CA GLY A 958 -4.64 20.14 -6.83
C GLY A 958 -4.49 21.58 -7.37
N PRO A 959 -3.55 21.81 -8.29
CA PRO A 959 -3.13 23.15 -8.72
C PRO A 959 -4.21 23.94 -9.50
N LEU A 960 -5.27 23.26 -9.96
CA LEU A 960 -6.45 23.84 -10.61
C LEU A 960 -7.75 23.66 -9.80
N CYS A 961 -7.69 23.02 -8.62
CA CYS A 961 -8.87 22.66 -7.83
C CYS A 961 -9.87 21.75 -8.59
N SER A 962 -9.35 20.92 -9.49
CA SER A 962 -10.08 19.92 -10.27
C SER A 962 -10.14 18.53 -9.60
N VAL A 963 -9.27 18.27 -8.62
CA VAL A 963 -9.22 16.98 -7.93
C VAL A 963 -10.15 17.02 -6.72
N LYS A 964 -11.22 16.23 -6.75
CA LYS A 964 -12.09 16.05 -5.58
C LYS A 964 -11.30 15.32 -4.49
N ARG A 965 -11.15 15.95 -3.32
CA ARG A 965 -10.35 15.42 -2.20
C ARG A 965 -11.05 14.19 -1.63
N VAL A 966 -10.58 13.00 -2.03
CA VAL A 966 -10.90 11.74 -1.34
C VAL A 966 -10.34 11.88 0.08
N LYS A 967 -11.20 11.80 1.09
CA LYS A 967 -10.80 11.77 2.49
C LYS A 967 -9.91 10.55 2.72
N THR A 968 -8.80 10.71 3.45
CA THR A 968 -8.04 9.55 3.93
C THR A 968 -8.92 8.71 4.88
N GLU A 969 -8.56 7.46 5.14
CA GLU A 969 -9.31 6.61 6.08
C GLU A 969 -9.43 7.27 7.47
N CYS A 970 -8.37 7.96 7.90
CA CYS A 970 -8.40 8.83 9.08
C CYS A 970 -9.40 9.99 8.91
N GLU A 971 -9.38 10.77 7.82
CA GLU A 971 -10.35 11.88 7.62
C GLU A 971 -11.81 11.43 7.36
N ALA A 972 -12.01 10.18 6.98
CA ALA A 972 -13.32 9.56 6.83
C ALA A 972 -13.89 9.10 8.19
N ASN A 973 -13.06 8.43 9.00
CA ASN A 973 -13.51 7.76 10.23
C ASN A 973 -13.24 8.56 11.52
N CYS A 974 -12.47 9.66 11.47
CA CYS A 974 -12.20 10.52 12.62
C CYS A 974 -13.41 11.41 12.96
N VAL A 975 -14.42 10.84 13.64
CA VAL A 975 -15.77 11.45 13.77
C VAL A 975 -15.78 12.67 14.69
N ASN A 976 -15.24 12.55 15.91
CA ASN A 976 -15.23 13.66 16.90
C ASN A 976 -13.79 14.07 17.26
N GLY A 977 -12.90 14.07 16.28
CA GLY A 977 -11.51 14.48 16.44
C GLY A 977 -10.99 15.24 15.23
N LYS A 978 -9.70 15.51 15.23
CA LYS A 978 -8.97 16.06 14.09
C LYS A 978 -7.87 15.09 13.69
N CYS A 979 -7.85 14.68 12.42
CA CYS A 979 -6.76 13.84 11.94
C CYS A 979 -5.42 14.61 11.98
N ILE A 980 -4.37 13.97 12.51
CA ILE A 980 -3.01 14.50 12.59
C ILE A 980 -2.00 13.42 12.18
N THR A 981 -0.86 13.82 11.64
CA THR A 981 0.21 12.90 11.25
C THR A 981 1.31 12.89 12.31
N ILE A 982 1.67 11.72 12.84
CA ILE A 982 2.78 11.54 13.79
C ILE A 982 3.75 10.51 13.22
N ARG A 983 5.00 10.91 12.98
CA ARG A 983 6.09 10.05 12.46
C ARG A 983 5.78 9.31 11.13
N GLY A 984 4.81 9.79 10.35
CA GLY A 984 4.43 9.22 9.06
C GLY A 984 3.14 8.39 9.08
N GLU A 985 2.58 8.11 10.27
CA GLU A 985 1.25 7.50 10.41
C GLU A 985 0.19 8.58 10.70
N GLU A 986 -1.01 8.42 10.12
CA GLU A 986 -2.17 9.27 10.40
C GLU A 986 -2.98 8.72 11.58
N THR A 987 -3.31 9.59 12.54
CA THR A 987 -4.07 9.24 13.74
C THR A 987 -5.07 10.33 14.11
N CYS A 988 -6.24 9.94 14.63
CA CYS A 988 -7.28 10.88 15.01
C CYS A 988 -7.02 11.43 16.43
N GLN A 989 -6.77 12.74 16.54
CA GLN A 989 -6.66 13.44 17.82
C GLN A 989 -8.06 13.84 18.30
N CYS A 990 -8.56 13.19 19.36
CA CYS A 990 -9.94 13.42 19.82
C CYS A 990 -10.18 14.81 20.40
N SER A 991 -11.39 15.32 20.15
CA SER A 991 -11.91 16.51 20.83
C SER A 991 -12.24 16.17 22.30
N ASN A 992 -12.22 17.17 23.18
CA ASN A 992 -12.52 16.99 24.60
C ASN A 992 -13.85 16.24 24.81
N GLY A 993 -13.79 15.13 25.53
CA GLY A 993 -14.94 14.26 25.78
C GLY A 993 -15.14 13.13 24.76
N TYR A 994 -14.18 12.86 23.89
CA TYR A 994 -14.17 11.70 22.99
C TYR A 994 -12.82 10.97 23.04
N SER A 995 -12.81 9.69 22.69
CA SER A 995 -11.65 8.78 22.79
C SER A 995 -11.72 7.63 21.76
N GLY A 996 -10.65 6.84 21.67
CA GLY A 996 -10.50 5.74 20.69
C GLY A 996 -9.89 6.19 19.34
N LYS A 997 -9.40 5.23 18.54
CA LYS A 997 -8.67 5.50 17.27
C LYS A 997 -9.44 6.35 16.24
N GLU A 998 -10.77 6.31 16.30
CA GLU A 998 -11.70 7.03 15.41
C GLU A 998 -12.45 8.18 16.13
N CYS A 999 -12.17 8.38 17.43
CA CYS A 999 -12.86 9.35 18.28
C CYS A 999 -14.40 9.21 18.27
N THR A 1000 -14.87 7.97 18.14
CA THR A 1000 -16.28 7.57 18.23
C THR A 1000 -16.72 7.28 19.67
N ILE A 1001 -15.78 6.98 20.58
CA ILE A 1001 -16.08 6.64 21.97
C ILE A 1001 -16.25 7.93 22.79
N ARG A 1002 -17.50 8.39 22.90
CA ARG A 1002 -17.88 9.53 23.74
C ARG A 1002 -17.69 9.21 25.22
N ASP A 1003 -16.93 10.03 25.93
CA ASP A 1003 -16.89 10.04 27.39
C ASP A 1003 -18.30 10.39 27.92
N PRO A 1004 -18.97 9.51 28.68
CA PRO A 1004 -20.30 9.78 29.21
C PRO A 1004 -20.35 11.04 30.10
N CYS A 1005 -19.24 11.44 30.70
CA CYS A 1005 -19.13 12.64 31.52
C CYS A 1005 -18.92 13.95 30.73
N ALA A 1006 -18.72 13.88 29.41
CA ALA A 1006 -18.51 15.05 28.57
C ALA A 1006 -19.74 15.98 28.53
N GLY A 1007 -19.62 17.17 29.13
CA GLY A 1007 -20.68 18.17 29.23
C GLY A 1007 -21.62 18.01 30.44
N ILE A 1008 -21.34 17.07 31.36
CA ILE A 1008 -22.05 16.98 32.64
C ILE A 1008 -21.34 17.89 33.65
N ASP A 1009 -21.86 19.12 33.79
CA ASP A 1009 -21.46 19.99 34.91
C ASP A 1009 -22.05 19.45 36.22
N CYS A 1010 -21.16 19.17 37.17
CA CYS A 1010 -21.49 18.69 38.51
C CYS A 1010 -21.31 19.77 39.59
N GLY A 1011 -21.22 21.06 39.23
CA GLY A 1011 -21.17 22.19 40.16
C GLY A 1011 -20.12 22.03 41.27
N HIS A 1012 -20.56 21.60 42.45
CA HIS A 1012 -19.70 21.27 43.59
C HIS A 1012 -19.42 19.76 43.70
N GLY A 1013 -19.01 19.13 42.60
CA GLY A 1013 -18.80 17.68 42.48
C GLY A 1013 -17.90 17.31 41.31
N ARG A 1014 -17.67 16.00 41.10
CA ARG A 1014 -16.99 15.46 39.91
C ARG A 1014 -17.84 14.36 39.27
N CYS A 1015 -17.97 14.37 37.95
CA CYS A 1015 -18.65 13.30 37.22
C CYS A 1015 -17.84 12.00 37.27
N GLN A 1016 -18.52 10.86 37.42
CA GLN A 1016 -17.96 9.51 37.44
C GLN A 1016 -18.91 8.57 36.67
N ILE A 1017 -18.37 7.53 36.03
CA ILE A 1017 -19.17 6.56 35.29
C ILE A 1017 -19.76 5.53 36.26
N GLY A 1018 -21.09 5.42 36.30
CA GLY A 1018 -21.83 4.49 37.17
C GLY A 1018 -22.02 3.09 36.57
N ARG A 1019 -22.65 2.18 37.34
CA ARG A 1019 -22.81 0.73 37.07
C ARG A 1019 -23.55 0.30 35.77
N ARG A 1020 -23.86 1.22 34.85
CA ARG A 1020 -24.46 0.96 33.51
C ARG A 1020 -23.97 1.96 32.45
N ASN A 1021 -22.69 2.37 32.49
CA ASN A 1021 -22.11 3.42 31.63
C ASN A 1021 -22.83 4.79 31.64
N LYS A 1022 -23.69 5.07 32.63
CA LYS A 1022 -24.33 6.38 32.80
C LYS A 1022 -23.46 7.31 33.65
N PRO A 1023 -23.33 8.60 33.29
CA PRO A 1023 -22.62 9.59 34.09
C PRO A 1023 -23.40 9.90 35.38
N VAL A 1024 -22.68 10.00 36.50
CA VAL A 1024 -23.23 10.34 37.82
C VAL A 1024 -22.32 11.35 38.51
N CYS A 1025 -22.88 12.43 39.04
CA CYS A 1025 -22.11 13.42 39.80
C CYS A 1025 -21.84 12.92 41.23
N ARG A 1026 -20.56 12.89 41.62
CA ARG A 1026 -20.14 12.62 43.01
C ARG A 1026 -19.82 13.94 43.71
N CYS A 1027 -20.64 14.28 44.70
CA CYS A 1027 -20.62 15.58 45.35
C CYS A 1027 -19.50 15.73 46.37
N GLN A 1028 -19.02 16.97 46.52
CA GLN A 1028 -18.14 17.37 47.62
C GLN A 1028 -18.95 17.50 48.92
N ARG A 1029 -18.26 17.52 50.07
CA ARG A 1029 -18.92 17.58 51.40
C ARG A 1029 -19.86 18.79 51.52
N ASN A 1030 -21.04 18.57 52.11
CA ASN A 1030 -22.12 19.54 52.32
C ASN A 1030 -22.89 19.94 51.05
N TYR A 1031 -22.71 19.22 49.93
CA TYR A 1031 -23.44 19.41 48.68
C TYR A 1031 -24.09 18.10 48.22
N SER A 1032 -25.26 18.21 47.61
CA SER A 1032 -26.18 17.11 47.24
C SER A 1032 -27.02 17.51 46.01
N GLY A 1033 -27.85 16.60 45.50
CA GLY A 1033 -28.56 16.78 44.22
C GLY A 1033 -27.87 16.03 43.07
N ASP A 1034 -28.60 15.81 41.98
CA ASP A 1034 -28.13 14.97 40.86
C ASP A 1034 -26.95 15.60 40.09
N ARG A 1035 -26.71 16.91 40.30
CA ARG A 1035 -25.54 17.67 39.83
C ARG A 1035 -24.85 18.42 40.97
N CYS A 1036 -25.02 17.98 42.22
CA CYS A 1036 -24.38 18.55 43.41
C CYS A 1036 -24.66 20.05 43.65
N GLU A 1037 -25.85 20.49 43.24
CA GLU A 1037 -26.30 21.89 43.23
C GLU A 1037 -26.94 22.35 44.56
N LEU A 1038 -27.22 21.46 45.50
CA LEU A 1038 -28.00 21.72 46.73
C LEU A 1038 -27.14 21.63 48.00
N ARG A 1039 -27.18 22.66 48.85
CA ARG A 1039 -26.36 22.78 50.08
C ARG A 1039 -27.05 22.18 51.32
N GLU A 1040 -26.40 21.26 52.02
CA GLU A 1040 -26.99 20.34 53.03
C GLU A 1040 -27.28 20.93 54.45
N ASN A 1041 -27.84 22.13 54.57
CA ASN A 1041 -28.01 22.77 55.90
C ASN A 1041 -29.32 22.47 56.67
N ASN A 1042 -30.29 21.75 56.09
CA ASN A 1042 -31.69 21.69 56.60
C ASN A 1042 -32.20 20.33 57.13
N CYS A 1043 -31.36 19.30 57.21
CA CYS A 1043 -31.74 17.95 57.68
C CYS A 1043 -30.58 17.40 58.54
N LYS A 1044 -30.79 17.22 59.85
CA LYS A 1044 -29.70 17.03 60.82
C LYS A 1044 -29.88 15.76 61.65
N LEU A 1045 -28.77 15.06 61.89
CA LEU A 1045 -28.73 13.86 62.73
C LEU A 1045 -28.75 14.26 64.22
N ARG A 1046 -29.61 13.61 65.00
CA ARG A 1046 -29.72 13.80 66.46
C ARG A 1046 -29.56 12.47 67.20
N LYS A 1047 -28.85 12.49 68.32
CA LYS A 1047 -28.62 11.33 69.21
C LYS A 1047 -29.72 11.21 70.26
N HIS A 1048 -30.17 10.00 70.54
CA HIS A 1048 -31.13 9.67 71.60
C HIS A 1048 -30.77 8.30 72.21
N PHE A 1049 -30.94 8.14 73.51
CA PHE A 1049 -30.67 6.87 74.20
C PHE A 1049 -31.99 6.18 74.56
N GLY A 1050 -32.10 4.89 74.25
CA GLY A 1050 -33.33 4.13 74.50
C GLY A 1050 -33.09 2.63 74.59
N SER A 1051 -34.17 1.85 74.52
CA SER A 1051 -34.15 0.40 74.51
C SER A 1051 -34.64 -0.17 73.17
N TYR A 1052 -34.24 -1.39 72.86
CA TYR A 1052 -34.78 -2.17 71.75
C TYR A 1052 -35.18 -3.56 72.25
N THR A 1053 -36.38 -3.99 71.84
CA THR A 1053 -37.00 -5.25 72.27
C THR A 1053 -37.45 -6.02 71.03
N TYR A 1054 -37.17 -7.32 71.02
CA TYR A 1054 -37.56 -8.26 69.98
C TYR A 1054 -38.35 -9.41 70.60
N SER A 1055 -39.45 -9.81 69.97
CA SER A 1055 -40.28 -10.95 70.38
C SER A 1055 -40.36 -11.96 69.24
N GLU A 1056 -39.96 -13.20 69.50
CA GLU A 1056 -39.93 -14.27 68.49
C GLU A 1056 -41.18 -15.15 68.54
N SER A 1057 -41.89 -15.17 69.68
CA SER A 1057 -43.20 -15.80 69.89
C SER A 1057 -43.84 -15.26 71.18
N ASN A 1058 -45.13 -15.56 71.42
CA ASN A 1058 -45.94 -14.97 72.51
C ASN A 1058 -45.44 -15.18 73.96
N SER A 1059 -44.38 -15.98 74.19
CA SER A 1059 -43.79 -16.21 75.51
C SER A 1059 -42.30 -15.83 75.63
N LYS A 1060 -41.61 -15.51 74.51
CA LYS A 1060 -40.18 -15.20 74.50
C LYS A 1060 -39.91 -13.80 73.94
N TYR A 1061 -39.41 -12.92 74.80
CA TYR A 1061 -39.00 -11.57 74.46
C TYR A 1061 -37.57 -11.30 74.94
N CYS A 1062 -36.81 -10.60 74.11
CA CYS A 1062 -35.41 -10.29 74.34
C CYS A 1062 -35.20 -8.79 74.21
N LYS A 1063 -34.43 -8.18 75.12
CA LYS A 1063 -34.21 -6.73 75.13
C LYS A 1063 -32.75 -6.35 75.32
N ILE A 1064 -32.43 -5.13 74.90
CA ILE A 1064 -31.19 -4.42 75.21
C ILE A 1064 -31.54 -2.96 75.54
N GLU A 1065 -30.97 -2.43 76.61
CA GLU A 1065 -31.25 -1.07 77.12
C GLU A 1065 -29.99 -0.19 77.04
N GLY A 1066 -30.17 1.14 77.05
CA GLY A 1066 -29.07 2.10 77.02
C GLY A 1066 -28.39 2.30 75.66
N ILE A 1067 -29.01 1.85 74.56
CA ILE A 1067 -28.42 1.95 73.22
C ILE A 1067 -28.58 3.36 72.63
N GLU A 1068 -27.49 3.92 72.11
CA GLU A 1068 -27.48 5.22 71.44
C GLU A 1068 -28.02 5.10 70.00
N ARG A 1069 -29.27 5.49 69.78
CA ARG A 1069 -29.91 5.51 68.46
C ARG A 1069 -29.95 6.95 67.93
N ASN A 1070 -29.52 7.14 66.70
CA ASN A 1070 -29.72 8.42 66.02
C ASN A 1070 -31.06 8.47 65.29
N TRP A 1071 -31.56 9.67 65.02
CA TRP A 1071 -32.71 9.94 64.14
C TRP A 1071 -32.50 11.25 63.36
N CYS A 1072 -33.32 11.48 62.33
CA CYS A 1072 -33.21 12.66 61.47
C CYS A 1072 -34.26 13.74 61.75
N GLU A 1073 -33.77 14.94 62.05
CA GLU A 1073 -34.55 16.14 62.36
C GLU A 1073 -34.56 17.12 61.18
N GLY A 1074 -35.77 17.48 60.71
CA GLY A 1074 -36.04 18.48 59.68
C GLY A 1074 -37.26 19.34 60.03
N ARG A 1075 -37.57 20.38 59.23
CA ARG A 1075 -38.69 21.28 59.53
C ARG A 1075 -40.05 20.57 59.34
N ARG A 1076 -40.88 20.55 60.39
CA ARG A 1076 -42.28 20.07 60.34
C ARG A 1076 -43.23 21.13 59.76
N ILE A 1077 -44.20 20.70 58.96
CA ILE A 1077 -45.38 21.51 58.60
C ILE A 1077 -46.50 21.26 59.62
N LYS A 1078 -47.25 22.31 60.04
CA LYS A 1078 -48.49 22.13 60.80
C LYS A 1078 -49.48 21.24 60.00
N HIS A 1079 -50.08 20.25 60.68
CA HIS A 1079 -51.03 19.27 60.11
C HIS A 1079 -50.46 18.20 59.15
N SER A 1080 -49.15 17.93 59.18
CA SER A 1080 -48.57 16.71 58.56
C SER A 1080 -47.47 16.09 59.42
N ARG A 1081 -47.35 14.75 59.41
CA ARG A 1081 -46.24 14.03 60.08
C ARG A 1081 -44.91 14.12 59.31
N LYS A 1082 -44.90 14.62 58.07
CA LYS A 1082 -43.71 14.67 57.20
C LYS A 1082 -42.73 15.78 57.61
N GLN A 1083 -41.43 15.46 57.60
CA GLN A 1083 -40.32 16.40 57.83
C GLN A 1083 -39.66 16.78 56.50
N LEU A 1084 -39.60 18.07 56.18
CA LEU A 1084 -39.08 18.55 54.90
C LEU A 1084 -37.75 19.28 55.03
N CYS A 1085 -36.91 19.11 54.02
CA CYS A 1085 -35.71 19.92 53.80
C CYS A 1085 -36.03 21.22 53.05
N HIS A 1086 -36.87 21.11 52.03
CA HIS A 1086 -37.35 22.20 51.18
C HIS A 1086 -38.62 21.75 50.43
N ALA A 1087 -39.23 22.63 49.62
CA ALA A 1087 -40.47 22.32 48.90
C ALA A 1087 -40.28 21.13 47.95
N GLY A 1088 -41.02 20.04 48.19
CA GLY A 1088 -40.94 18.80 47.40
C GLY A 1088 -39.79 17.84 47.76
N TYR A 1089 -39.02 18.11 48.82
CA TYR A 1089 -37.90 17.25 49.27
C TYR A 1089 -38.02 16.89 50.76
N GLU A 1090 -38.12 15.60 51.04
CA GLU A 1090 -38.25 15.02 52.39
C GLU A 1090 -36.88 14.68 52.99
N CYS A 1091 -36.76 14.81 54.30
CA CYS A 1091 -35.57 14.44 55.08
C CYS A 1091 -35.64 12.93 55.34
N VAL A 1092 -34.74 12.15 54.73
CA VAL A 1092 -34.75 10.69 54.72
C VAL A 1092 -33.56 10.13 55.50
N GLU A 1093 -33.87 9.16 56.37
CA GLU A 1093 -32.90 8.44 57.18
C GLU A 1093 -32.14 7.41 56.34
N GLN A 1094 -30.81 7.34 56.50
CA GLN A 1094 -30.01 6.25 55.97
C GLN A 1094 -29.55 5.37 57.14
N SER A 1095 -30.20 4.22 57.30
CA SER A 1095 -29.91 3.24 58.34
C SER A 1095 -28.91 2.18 57.89
N GLU A 1096 -28.14 1.68 58.85
CA GLU A 1096 -27.25 0.53 58.72
C GLU A 1096 -27.56 -0.43 59.86
N ASP A 1097 -27.70 -1.72 59.54
CA ASP A 1097 -27.99 -2.73 60.53
C ASP A 1097 -26.74 -3.11 61.33
N ARG A 1098 -26.86 -3.08 62.65
CA ARG A 1098 -25.81 -3.53 63.57
C ARG A 1098 -26.31 -4.78 64.28
N LEU A 1099 -25.55 -5.85 64.19
CA LEU A 1099 -25.80 -7.06 64.97
C LEU A 1099 -25.61 -6.74 66.46
N LEU A 1100 -26.71 -6.78 67.22
CA LEU A 1100 -26.70 -6.63 68.67
C LEU A 1100 -27.20 -7.92 69.31
N THR A 1101 -26.54 -8.31 70.40
CA THR A 1101 -26.94 -9.45 71.23
C THR A 1101 -27.93 -8.97 72.27
N LEU A 1102 -29.19 -9.39 72.15
CA LEU A 1102 -30.25 -9.12 73.12
C LEU A 1102 -30.30 -10.25 74.16
N SER A 1103 -30.58 -9.90 75.41
CA SER A 1103 -30.82 -10.88 76.48
C SER A 1103 -32.31 -11.21 76.57
N CYS A 1104 -32.64 -12.50 76.55
CA CYS A 1104 -34.00 -13.02 76.57
C CYS A 1104 -34.49 -13.32 78.00
N ASN A 1105 -35.80 -13.28 78.19
CA ASN A 1105 -36.47 -13.58 79.46
C ASN A 1105 -36.30 -15.04 79.93
N ASP A 1106 -35.86 -15.94 79.06
CA ASP A 1106 -35.53 -17.35 79.37
C ASP A 1106 -34.03 -17.57 79.70
N GLY A 1107 -33.25 -16.51 79.83
CA GLY A 1107 -31.81 -16.56 80.13
C GLY A 1107 -30.92 -16.82 78.91
N SER A 1108 -31.51 -17.10 77.73
CA SER A 1108 -30.73 -17.19 76.48
C SER A 1108 -30.39 -15.80 75.91
N THR A 1109 -29.45 -15.74 74.98
CA THR A 1109 -29.11 -14.52 74.24
C THR A 1109 -29.29 -14.72 72.75
N ILE A 1110 -29.87 -13.73 72.05
CA ILE A 1110 -30.09 -13.80 70.60
C ILE A 1110 -29.45 -12.60 69.90
N THR A 1111 -28.65 -12.85 68.86
CA THR A 1111 -28.05 -11.79 68.06
C THR A 1111 -28.94 -11.48 66.86
N LYS A 1112 -29.45 -10.25 66.76
CA LYS A 1112 -30.30 -9.79 65.66
C LYS A 1112 -29.75 -8.50 65.04
N PRO A 1113 -29.92 -8.29 63.73
CA PRO A 1113 -29.64 -7.00 63.11
C PRO A 1113 -30.64 -5.95 63.62
N VAL A 1114 -30.12 -4.89 64.23
CA VAL A 1114 -30.90 -3.75 64.73
C VAL A 1114 -30.54 -2.53 63.87
N PRO A 1115 -31.52 -1.84 63.25
CA PRO A 1115 -31.24 -0.69 62.40
C PRO A 1115 -30.82 0.54 63.23
N PHE A 1116 -29.66 1.12 62.89
CA PHE A 1116 -29.18 2.40 63.41
C PHE A 1116 -29.08 3.42 62.30
N VAL A 1117 -29.65 4.62 62.50
CA VAL A 1117 -29.49 5.72 61.55
C VAL A 1117 -28.04 6.21 61.57
N LYS A 1118 -27.40 6.16 60.40
CA LYS A 1118 -25.99 6.53 60.21
C LYS A 1118 -25.85 7.98 59.75
N SER A 1119 -26.74 8.43 58.89
CA SER A 1119 -26.76 9.77 58.30
C SER A 1119 -28.16 10.18 57.85
N CYS A 1120 -28.34 11.48 57.64
CA CYS A 1120 -29.59 12.09 57.19
C CYS A 1120 -29.34 12.77 55.84
N SER A 1121 -30.28 12.67 54.91
CA SER A 1121 -30.14 13.25 53.56
C SER A 1121 -31.47 13.71 52.99
N CYS A 1122 -31.45 14.72 52.14
CA CYS A 1122 -32.66 15.25 51.50
C CYS A 1122 -32.93 14.54 50.16
N ARG A 1123 -34.13 13.99 49.98
CA ARG A 1123 -34.52 13.31 48.73
C ARG A 1123 -35.88 13.80 48.21
N ARG A 1124 -36.05 13.75 46.89
CA ARG A 1124 -37.26 14.23 46.19
C ARG A 1124 -38.45 13.35 46.54
N ALA A 1125 -39.58 13.95 46.91
CA ALA A 1125 -40.77 13.21 47.32
C ALA A 1125 -41.42 12.50 46.11
N THR A 1126 -41.31 11.17 46.05
CA THR A 1126 -41.95 10.35 45.02
C THR A 1126 -43.44 10.20 45.27
N ARG A 1127 -44.28 10.61 44.31
CA ARG A 1127 -45.73 10.34 44.33
C ARG A 1127 -46.03 8.87 43.99
N GLN A 1128 -45.70 7.94 44.87
CA GLN A 1128 -46.32 6.60 44.99
C GLN A 1128 -45.69 5.80 46.15
N SER A 1129 -46.24 5.96 47.35
CA SER A 1129 -46.10 4.99 48.46
C SER A 1129 -47.14 5.29 49.55
N SER A 1130 -48.41 5.36 49.15
CA SER A 1130 -49.55 5.45 50.06
C SER A 1130 -50.39 4.19 49.89
N PHE A 1131 -49.94 3.08 50.47
CA PHE A 1131 -50.77 1.98 51.00
C PHE A 1131 -49.89 1.07 51.89
N PHE A 1132 -50.53 0.45 52.89
CA PHE A 1132 -49.95 -0.39 53.95
C PHE A 1132 -49.07 0.29 55.01
N LEU A 1133 -49.76 0.86 56.02
CA LEU A 1133 -49.65 0.35 57.39
C LEU A 1133 -50.90 0.79 58.19
N SER A 1134 -51.78 -0.18 58.42
CA SER A 1134 -52.70 -0.26 59.56
C SER A 1134 -52.32 -1.52 60.33
#